data_AF-A0A8H4Q2D4-F1
#
_entry.id   AF-A0A8H4Q2D4-F1
#
_cell.length_a   1.000
_cell.length_b   1.000
_cell.length_c   1.000
_cell.angle_alpha   90.00
_cell.angle_beta   90.00
_cell.angle_gamma   90.00
#
_symmetry.space_group_name_H-M   'P 1'
#
loop_
_entity.id
_entity.type
_entity.pdbx_description
1 polymer ?
#
loop_
_entity_poly.entity_id
_entity_poly.type
_entity_poly.pdbx_seq_one_letter_code
_entity_poly.pdbx_strand_id
1 'polypeptide(L)'
;MLLKDIDGDDNTSVIGPVPPRDSAQCRQDTCCIWKYVAEEMRAAMTQQDGQCNDLARGCIRLGFHDAMDFSKTNNTNAGADGSIVLAGECETVADNNGLKNTCNQMRVWFAKYQPYGVGMADLIQMAANVGTVVCPLGPRVRTFVGRKDSTVRAPDGNLPLFTDSNDHILALMDDKTISPFGLIALLGAHSTAHARDVKPEIPGDHRLDSTPGVWDVAFYGEVLDNSSTSANVFKLDSDVNLSRDQRTSDSWRFFVGQQPGQFRWDKAYAAEYVRVSMLGVNNMNNLTECTGVLPPFIPNFKGITTPGSLPSSLLSSNRKSSPLHRKANSNQRARTRTQLPSDDQPSNARPELTAPTVTKRAIIIDPPVPETVHFLISPITHTPTTEADENPVRGPCPGLNALANHGYLPRNGRGVNLLSITTQGLAGIGLSPEIGLIVGALGYVSKLADLTRLLSLQFDLDELAGHLVTLAIEHDCSFSREDYAVGDNNAFNPKLWQVVMDEIGGSDMVTSFALGKAKSKRIDEEFTRHKTWYDPRAVAFGAIEVGLILTTLAPIGLGFLIGQVPLAWVRSLFEEERLPCDWAPFILKTNTITVLILGVEALLADNKLPAHVVQGIVLTPQGILDALVHHRNGTRPDDDMRREHVALMRSAVIDMGLNTTGVDEIAKLWGNSNG
;
A
#
# COMPACT_ATOMS: atom_id res chain seq x y z
N MET A 1 11.72 8.79 10.64
CA MET A 1 11.48 7.71 11.61
C MET A 1 10.00 7.25 11.55
N LEU A 2 9.47 6.99 10.35
CA LEU A 2 8.34 6.08 10.13
C LEU A 2 8.90 4.67 9.89
N LEU A 3 9.79 4.25 10.82
CA LEU A 3 10.56 3.01 10.78
C LEU A 3 10.05 2.14 11.92
N LYS A 4 8.90 1.47 11.69
CA LYS A 4 8.42 0.23 12.33
C LYS A 4 6.98 -0.05 11.85
N ASP A 5 6.84 -1.14 11.11
CA ASP A 5 5.60 -1.80 10.67
C ASP A 5 4.67 -0.94 9.77
N ILE A 6 4.65 -1.22 8.47
CA ILE A 6 3.90 -0.45 7.44
C ILE A 6 2.43 -0.92 7.36
N ASP A 7 1.72 -0.81 8.49
CA ASP A 7 0.26 -0.83 8.53
C ASP A 7 -0.20 0.54 9.05
N GLY A 8 -1.20 1.15 8.39
CA GLY A 8 -1.78 2.44 8.82
C GLY A 8 -2.62 2.32 10.10
N ASP A 9 -3.00 1.09 10.45
CA ASP A 9 -3.80 0.70 11.60
C ASP A 9 -3.06 -0.30 12.49
N ASP A 10 -3.44 -0.34 13.76
CA ASP A 10 -3.11 -1.43 14.67
C ASP A 10 -4.36 -1.84 15.45
N ASN A 11 -5.07 -2.83 14.94
CA ASN A 11 -6.29 -3.34 15.56
C ASN A 11 -6.04 -4.26 16.78
N THR A 12 -4.78 -4.51 17.14
CA THR A 12 -4.41 -5.56 18.12
C THR A 12 -3.75 -5.04 19.39
N SER A 13 -2.84 -4.07 19.29
CA SER A 13 -2.07 -3.62 20.46
C SER A 13 -2.94 -2.81 21.40
N VAL A 14 -3.06 -3.22 22.66
CA VAL A 14 -3.84 -2.49 23.66
C VAL A 14 -2.97 -2.30 24.89
N ILE A 15 -2.93 -1.08 25.42
CA ILE A 15 -2.31 -0.88 26.74
C ILE A 15 -3.28 -1.32 27.83
N GLY A 16 -2.76 -2.09 28.78
CA GLY A 16 -3.50 -2.53 29.97
C GLY A 16 -3.82 -1.37 30.92
N PRO A 17 -4.22 -1.68 32.17
CA PRO A 17 -4.43 -0.67 33.20
C PRO A 17 -3.19 0.22 33.37
N VAL A 18 -3.38 1.53 33.33
CA VAL A 18 -2.30 2.51 33.52
C VAL A 18 -2.24 3.02 34.98
N PRO A 19 -1.09 3.53 35.45
CA PRO A 19 -0.98 4.14 36.78
C PRO A 19 -1.97 5.30 36.96
N PRO A 20 -2.34 5.68 38.21
CA PRO A 20 -3.25 6.78 38.46
C PRO A 20 -2.82 8.08 37.74
N ARG A 21 -3.76 8.80 37.13
CA ARG A 21 -3.51 10.01 36.32
C ARG A 21 -2.53 10.99 36.96
N ASP A 22 -2.69 11.26 38.25
CA ASP A 22 -1.91 12.29 38.97
C ASP A 22 -0.60 11.74 39.57
N SER A 23 -0.27 10.47 39.31
CA SER A 23 0.93 9.79 39.81
C SER A 23 2.20 10.20 39.06
N ALA A 24 3.36 10.01 39.71
CA ALA A 24 4.65 10.24 39.07
C ALA A 24 4.94 9.23 37.95
N GLN A 25 4.44 8.01 38.10
CA GLN A 25 4.56 6.94 37.11
C GLN A 25 3.84 7.29 35.81
N CYS A 26 2.60 7.82 35.91
CA CYS A 26 1.86 8.24 34.72
C CYS A 26 2.54 9.42 33.99
N ARG A 27 3.20 10.32 34.74
CA ARG A 27 3.97 11.42 34.13
C ARG A 27 5.24 10.97 33.39
N GLN A 28 5.79 9.79 33.72
CA GLN A 28 6.98 9.25 33.07
C GLN A 28 6.69 8.56 31.73
N ASP A 29 5.47 8.04 31.57
CA ASP A 29 5.00 7.43 30.33
C ASP A 29 4.14 8.42 29.54
N THR A 30 4.67 8.90 28.41
CA THR A 30 3.97 9.85 27.53
C THR A 30 2.56 9.39 27.16
N CYS A 31 2.32 8.09 26.96
CA CYS A 31 1.02 7.57 26.54
C CYS A 31 0.03 7.36 27.69
N CYS A 32 0.49 7.41 28.95
CA CYS A 32 -0.38 7.14 30.10
C CYS A 32 -1.55 8.13 30.20
N ILE A 33 -1.29 9.43 30.07
CA ILE A 33 -2.35 10.45 30.13
C ILE A 33 -3.38 10.27 29.01
N TRP A 34 -2.92 9.86 27.83
CA TRP A 34 -3.75 9.65 26.65
C TRP A 34 -4.73 8.49 26.80
N LYS A 35 -4.46 7.53 27.69
CA LYS A 35 -5.44 6.50 28.06
C LYS A 35 -6.71 7.11 28.68
N TYR A 36 -6.53 8.03 29.63
CA TYR A 36 -7.63 8.73 30.28
C TYR A 36 -8.40 9.62 29.30
N VAL A 37 -7.68 10.32 28.42
CA VAL A 37 -8.26 11.13 27.35
C VAL A 37 -9.12 10.27 26.43
N ALA A 38 -8.58 9.16 25.91
CA ALA A 38 -9.26 8.29 24.97
C ALA A 38 -10.49 7.59 25.58
N GLU A 39 -10.43 7.20 26.85
CA GLU A 39 -11.58 6.61 27.56
C GLU A 39 -12.71 7.61 27.79
N GLU A 40 -12.39 8.86 28.14
CA GLU A 40 -13.39 9.93 28.27
C GLU A 40 -14.00 10.30 26.92
N MET A 41 -13.18 10.41 25.87
CA MET A 41 -13.66 10.63 24.50
C MET A 41 -14.60 9.52 24.06
N ARG A 42 -14.21 8.25 24.25
CA ARG A 42 -15.08 7.09 23.96
C ARG A 42 -16.42 7.20 24.65
N ALA A 43 -16.43 7.47 25.95
CA ALA A 43 -17.67 7.60 26.72
C ALA A 43 -18.56 8.74 26.20
N ALA A 44 -17.97 9.84 25.73
CA ALA A 44 -18.70 10.97 25.17
C ALA A 44 -19.17 10.75 23.73
N MET A 45 -18.56 9.82 22.99
CA MET A 45 -18.77 9.63 21.55
C MET A 45 -19.65 8.43 21.18
N THR A 46 -19.92 7.52 22.12
CA THR A 46 -20.72 6.30 21.89
C THR A 46 -22.19 6.48 22.31
N GLN A 47 -23.12 6.05 21.46
CA GLN A 47 -24.55 6.00 21.75
C GLN A 47 -24.92 4.74 22.54
N GLN A 48 -26.12 4.74 23.16
CA GLN A 48 -26.61 3.59 23.93
C GLN A 48 -26.75 2.31 23.10
N ASP A 49 -27.01 2.43 21.80
CA ASP A 49 -27.15 1.29 20.89
C ASP A 49 -25.81 0.86 20.24
N GLY A 50 -24.69 1.44 20.69
CA GLY A 50 -23.34 1.12 20.26
C GLY A 50 -22.85 1.86 19.02
N GLN A 51 -23.69 2.67 18.37
CA GLN A 51 -23.28 3.51 17.25
C GLN A 51 -22.49 4.74 17.71
N CYS A 52 -21.74 5.37 16.80
CA CYS A 52 -21.12 6.65 17.10
C CYS A 52 -22.10 7.82 16.94
N ASN A 53 -21.93 8.86 17.77
CA ASN A 53 -22.80 10.03 17.80
C ASN A 53 -22.24 11.22 16.98
N ASP A 54 -22.95 12.35 17.00
CA ASP A 54 -22.56 13.57 16.31
C ASP A 54 -21.17 14.10 16.71
N LEU A 55 -20.78 13.93 17.98
CA LEU A 55 -19.49 14.40 18.45
C LEU A 55 -18.36 13.56 17.85
N ALA A 56 -18.54 12.24 17.73
CA ALA A 56 -17.59 11.35 17.07
C ALA A 56 -17.36 11.79 15.61
N ARG A 57 -18.45 11.93 14.84
CA ARG A 57 -18.44 12.38 13.44
C ARG A 57 -17.80 13.76 13.30
N GLY A 58 -18.16 14.67 14.20
CA GLY A 58 -17.59 16.01 14.26
C GLY A 58 -16.09 15.99 14.51
N CYS A 59 -15.57 15.08 15.34
CA CYS A 59 -14.13 14.96 15.60
C CYS A 59 -13.37 14.39 14.41
N ILE A 60 -13.96 13.41 13.70
CA ILE A 60 -13.39 12.86 12.45
C ILE A 60 -13.23 13.98 11.42
N ARG A 61 -14.29 14.78 11.20
CA ARG A 61 -14.23 15.96 10.32
C ARG A 61 -13.23 17.00 10.83
N LEU A 62 -13.21 17.29 12.14
CA LEU A 62 -12.32 18.29 12.72
C LEU A 62 -10.83 17.96 12.48
N GLY A 63 -10.43 16.70 12.66
CA GLY A 63 -9.04 16.31 12.43
C GLY A 63 -8.61 16.41 10.97
N PHE A 64 -9.54 16.18 10.02
CA PHE A 64 -9.31 16.48 8.61
C PHE A 64 -9.19 17.99 8.37
N HIS A 65 -10.14 18.79 8.85
CA HIS A 65 -10.15 20.24 8.64
C HIS A 65 -8.92 20.95 9.23
N ASP A 66 -8.47 20.56 10.43
CA ASP A 66 -7.23 21.07 11.03
C ASP A 66 -6.01 20.79 10.13
N ALA A 67 -5.86 19.54 9.71
CA ALA A 67 -4.70 19.10 8.94
C ALA A 67 -4.65 19.62 7.50
N MET A 68 -5.81 19.79 6.86
CA MET A 68 -5.93 20.07 5.44
C MET A 68 -5.76 21.54 5.09
N ASP A 69 -5.39 22.39 6.03
CA ASP A 69 -4.92 23.74 5.73
C ASP A 69 -3.44 23.81 5.33
N PHE A 70 -2.72 22.68 5.39
CA PHE A 70 -1.38 22.55 4.84
C PHE A 70 -1.37 22.74 3.31
N SER A 71 -0.31 23.39 2.81
CA SER A 71 -0.04 23.52 1.38
C SER A 71 1.46 23.46 1.08
N LYS A 72 1.89 22.56 0.17
CA LYS A 72 3.30 22.48 -0.25
C LYS A 72 3.74 23.73 -1.03
N THR A 73 2.79 24.42 -1.67
CA THR A 73 3.07 25.57 -2.54
C THR A 73 2.88 26.91 -1.84
N ASN A 74 1.86 27.03 -0.99
CA ASN A 74 1.44 28.32 -0.44
C ASN A 74 1.72 28.48 1.06
N ASN A 75 1.74 27.38 1.84
CA ASN A 75 2.03 27.47 3.29
C ASN A 75 2.39 26.10 3.91
N THR A 76 3.68 25.87 4.13
CA THR A 76 4.16 24.64 4.79
C THR A 76 4.11 24.70 6.32
N ASN A 77 3.70 25.83 6.90
CA ASN A 77 3.70 26.05 8.35
C ASN A 77 2.31 25.85 9.00
N ALA A 78 1.26 25.57 8.21
CA ALA A 78 -0.05 25.13 8.69
C ALA A 78 -0.17 23.60 8.56
N GLY A 79 -1.20 23.01 9.15
CA GLY A 79 -1.49 21.58 9.06
C GLY A 79 -2.04 21.06 10.37
N ALA A 80 -1.68 19.84 10.76
CA ALA A 80 -2.12 19.25 12.01
C ALA A 80 -1.42 19.93 13.21
N ASP A 81 -1.88 21.12 13.58
CA ASP A 81 -1.26 22.01 14.55
C ASP A 81 -2.26 22.63 15.55
N GLY A 82 -3.54 22.29 15.46
CA GLY A 82 -4.58 22.75 16.37
C GLY A 82 -5.03 24.20 16.15
N SER A 83 -4.56 24.87 15.09
CA SER A 83 -4.92 26.27 14.81
C SER A 83 -6.43 26.44 14.66
N ILE A 84 -7.13 25.43 14.11
CA ILE A 84 -8.57 25.52 13.86
C ILE A 84 -9.37 25.86 15.14
N VAL A 85 -8.93 25.36 16.30
CA VAL A 85 -9.54 25.66 17.60
C VAL A 85 -8.88 26.86 18.29
N LEU A 86 -7.54 26.91 18.26
CA LEU A 86 -6.74 27.90 18.99
C LEU A 86 -6.81 29.31 18.40
N ALA A 87 -6.96 29.43 17.08
CA ALA A 87 -7.13 30.68 16.35
C ALA A 87 -8.61 31.07 16.16
N GLY A 88 -9.56 30.26 16.67
CA GLY A 88 -11.00 30.55 16.60
C GLY A 88 -11.64 30.33 15.24
N GLU A 89 -11.04 29.46 14.41
CA GLU A 89 -11.43 29.30 13.01
C GLU A 89 -12.81 28.64 12.86
N CYS A 90 -13.21 27.77 13.80
CA CYS A 90 -14.55 27.16 13.82
C CYS A 90 -15.69 28.19 13.93
N GLU A 91 -15.39 29.41 14.37
CA GLU A 91 -16.35 30.51 14.50
C GLU A 91 -16.20 31.58 13.42
N THR A 92 -15.03 31.69 12.80
CA THR A 92 -14.69 32.81 11.91
C THR A 92 -14.48 32.41 10.44
N VAL A 93 -14.31 31.11 10.16
CA VAL A 93 -14.05 30.58 8.81
C VAL A 93 -15.27 29.81 8.31
N ALA A 94 -15.80 30.21 7.16
CA ALA A 94 -17.03 29.64 6.61
C ALA A 94 -16.90 28.15 6.26
N ASP A 95 -15.73 27.71 5.79
CA ASP A 95 -15.48 26.31 5.42
C ASP A 95 -15.56 25.37 6.64
N ASN A 96 -15.38 25.91 7.84
CA ASN A 96 -15.47 25.20 9.12
C ASN A 96 -16.88 25.24 9.73
N ASN A 97 -17.88 25.76 9.02
CA ASN A 97 -19.26 25.76 9.46
C ASN A 97 -19.74 24.36 9.86
N GLY A 98 -20.42 24.28 11.00
CA GLY A 98 -20.88 23.03 11.61
C GLY A 98 -19.91 22.41 12.63
N LEU A 99 -18.66 22.87 12.74
CA LEU A 99 -17.68 22.33 13.71
C LEU A 99 -17.72 23.02 15.08
N LYS A 100 -18.46 24.12 15.25
CA LYS A 100 -18.49 24.93 16.48
C LYS A 100 -18.73 24.11 17.76
N ASN A 101 -19.69 23.19 17.75
CA ASN A 101 -19.98 22.36 18.92
C ASN A 101 -18.82 21.41 19.25
N THR A 102 -18.20 20.82 18.23
CA THR A 102 -17.01 19.96 18.36
C THR A 102 -15.83 20.77 18.92
N CYS A 103 -15.56 21.96 18.38
CA CYS A 103 -14.46 22.81 18.85
C CYS A 103 -14.68 23.29 20.29
N ASN A 104 -15.92 23.58 20.68
CA ASN A 104 -16.25 23.86 22.08
C ASN A 104 -15.94 22.67 23.00
N GLN A 105 -16.25 21.45 22.56
CA GLN A 105 -15.89 20.25 23.32
C GLN A 105 -14.37 20.03 23.38
N MET A 106 -13.63 20.31 22.30
CA MET A 106 -12.17 20.29 22.33
C MET A 106 -11.62 21.26 23.37
N ARG A 107 -12.15 22.48 23.46
CA ARG A 107 -11.72 23.46 24.48
C ARG A 107 -11.98 22.97 25.91
N VAL A 108 -13.07 22.26 26.14
CA VAL A 108 -13.37 21.64 27.45
C VAL A 108 -12.33 20.56 27.80
N TRP A 109 -12.04 19.65 26.86
CA TRP A 109 -11.02 18.62 27.09
C TRP A 109 -9.61 19.21 27.20
N PHE A 110 -9.28 20.21 26.38
CA PHE A 110 -8.01 20.90 26.42
C PHE A 110 -7.80 21.59 27.76
N ALA A 111 -8.77 22.35 28.26
CA ALA A 111 -8.67 22.99 29.58
C ALA A 111 -8.45 21.97 30.71
N LYS A 112 -9.02 20.76 30.59
CA LYS A 112 -8.88 19.68 31.56
C LYS A 112 -7.51 18.99 31.49
N TYR A 113 -6.98 18.78 30.29
CA TYR A 113 -5.80 17.93 30.05
C TYR A 113 -4.49 18.70 29.76
N GLN A 114 -4.57 19.99 29.42
CA GLN A 114 -3.41 20.85 29.20
C GLN A 114 -2.45 20.90 30.40
N PRO A 115 -2.90 20.89 31.68
CA PRO A 115 -1.99 20.78 32.84
C PRO A 115 -1.15 19.50 32.88
N TYR A 116 -1.50 18.48 32.09
CA TYR A 116 -0.78 17.21 31.98
C TYR A 116 0.09 17.13 30.72
N GLY A 117 0.28 18.24 30.00
CA GLY A 117 1.11 18.31 28.81
C GLY A 117 0.41 17.91 27.51
N VAL A 118 -0.92 17.83 27.50
CA VAL A 118 -1.71 17.59 26.28
C VAL A 118 -1.84 18.88 25.47
N GLY A 119 -1.32 18.88 24.24
CA GLY A 119 -1.51 19.95 23.24
C GLY A 119 -2.84 19.82 22.50
N MET A 120 -3.36 20.94 21.96
CA MET A 120 -4.59 20.95 21.17
C MET A 120 -4.42 20.16 19.86
N ALA A 121 -3.28 20.29 19.19
CA ALA A 121 -3.00 19.60 17.93
C ALA A 121 -3.14 18.07 18.09
N ASP A 122 -2.50 17.52 19.13
CA ASP A 122 -2.61 16.10 19.45
C ASP A 122 -4.01 15.72 19.94
N LEU A 123 -4.68 16.60 20.67
CA LEU A 123 -6.02 16.36 21.20
C LEU A 123 -7.03 16.18 20.05
N ILE A 124 -6.93 17.01 19.00
CA ILE A 124 -7.78 16.92 17.81
C ILE A 124 -7.54 15.61 17.07
N GLN A 125 -6.27 15.26 16.78
CA GLN A 125 -5.94 14.04 16.04
C GLN A 125 -6.27 12.77 16.84
N MET A 126 -6.09 12.79 18.16
CA MET A 126 -6.58 11.73 19.06
C MET A 126 -8.10 11.62 19.03
N ALA A 127 -8.82 12.75 19.09
CA ALA A 127 -10.27 12.76 19.06
C ALA A 127 -10.83 12.20 17.75
N ALA A 128 -10.18 12.48 16.62
CA ALA A 128 -10.56 11.94 15.34
C ALA A 128 -10.38 10.41 15.27
N ASN A 129 -9.21 9.90 15.70
CA ASN A 129 -8.94 8.46 15.71
C ASN A 129 -9.81 7.70 16.72
N VAL A 130 -10.09 8.29 17.89
CA VAL A 130 -11.09 7.76 18.83
C VAL A 130 -12.47 7.77 18.18
N GLY A 131 -12.86 8.86 17.51
CA GLY A 131 -14.11 8.98 16.76
C GLY A 131 -14.28 7.89 15.70
N THR A 132 -13.23 7.60 14.95
CA THR A 132 -13.22 6.52 13.95
C THR A 132 -13.47 5.16 14.60
N VAL A 133 -12.71 4.75 15.63
CA VAL A 133 -12.85 3.40 16.21
C VAL A 133 -14.15 3.19 17.00
N VAL A 134 -14.75 4.26 17.56
CA VAL A 134 -16.03 4.13 18.27
C VAL A 134 -17.22 4.04 17.33
N CYS A 135 -17.09 4.46 16.07
CA CYS A 135 -18.00 4.03 15.02
C CYS A 135 -17.72 2.54 14.77
N PRO A 136 -18.68 1.62 14.99
CA PRO A 136 -18.43 0.21 14.81
C PRO A 136 -17.86 -0.10 13.42
N LEU A 137 -16.94 -1.07 13.34
CA LEU A 137 -16.11 -1.42 12.18
C LEU A 137 -14.96 -0.46 11.87
N GLY A 138 -14.85 0.69 12.57
CA GLY A 138 -13.80 1.67 12.31
C GLY A 138 -12.40 1.20 12.72
N PRO A 139 -11.37 1.41 11.89
CA PRO A 139 -10.03 0.94 12.18
C PRO A 139 -9.39 1.72 13.33
N ARG A 140 -8.46 1.07 14.04
CA ARG A 140 -7.57 1.71 15.02
C ARG A 140 -6.39 2.34 14.29
N VAL A 141 -6.61 3.53 13.74
CA VAL A 141 -5.58 4.30 13.02
C VAL A 141 -4.38 4.57 13.93
N ARG A 142 -3.16 4.34 13.44
CA ARG A 142 -1.95 4.58 14.23
C ARG A 142 -1.86 6.03 14.66
N THR A 143 -1.69 6.22 15.95
CA THR A 143 -1.85 7.52 16.59
C THR A 143 -0.55 7.96 17.23
N PHE A 144 -0.10 9.15 16.89
CA PHE A 144 1.14 9.73 17.36
C PHE A 144 0.85 11.01 18.13
N VAL A 145 1.67 11.31 19.13
CA VAL A 145 1.56 12.50 19.98
C VAL A 145 2.91 13.20 20.10
N GLY A 146 2.89 14.50 20.36
CA GLY A 146 4.06 15.39 20.42
C GLY A 146 4.04 16.53 19.40
N ARG A 147 2.89 16.84 18.79
CA ARG A 147 2.76 17.98 17.85
C ARG A 147 2.96 19.31 18.59
N LYS A 148 3.32 20.34 17.82
CA LYS A 148 3.42 21.71 18.34
C LYS A 148 2.13 22.45 18.03
N ASP A 149 1.51 23.00 19.07
CA ASP A 149 0.33 23.83 18.93
C ASP A 149 0.65 25.14 18.19
N SER A 150 -0.26 25.57 17.33
CA SER A 150 -0.24 26.86 16.64
C SER A 150 -1.45 27.70 17.04
N THR A 151 -1.22 28.99 17.26
CA THR A 151 -2.29 30.00 17.43
C THR A 151 -2.44 30.86 16.17
N VAL A 152 -1.69 30.55 15.12
CA VAL A 152 -1.69 31.27 13.86
C VAL A 152 -2.75 30.65 12.97
N ARG A 153 -3.74 31.46 12.59
CA ARG A 153 -4.80 31.04 11.67
C ARG A 153 -4.22 30.56 10.32
N ALA A 154 -4.79 29.49 9.80
CA ALA A 154 -4.50 28.99 8.47
C ALA A 154 -4.95 29.97 7.35
N PRO A 155 -4.26 30.02 6.20
CA PRO A 155 -4.75 30.74 5.03
C PRO A 155 -6.04 30.12 4.48
N ASP A 156 -6.99 30.97 4.06
CA ASP A 156 -8.26 30.53 3.47
C ASP A 156 -8.06 29.82 2.11
N GLY A 157 -9.03 28.99 1.73
CA GLY A 157 -9.10 28.38 0.40
C GLY A 157 -8.26 27.11 0.22
N ASN A 158 -7.84 26.46 1.31
CA ASN A 158 -7.09 25.20 1.27
C ASN A 158 -7.97 23.95 1.44
N LEU A 159 -9.24 24.12 1.79
CA LEU A 159 -10.24 23.07 1.94
C LEU A 159 -11.13 22.95 0.70
N PRO A 160 -11.46 21.73 0.25
CA PRO A 160 -12.40 21.54 -0.85
C PRO A 160 -13.83 21.85 -0.41
N LEU A 161 -14.57 22.55 -1.25
CA LEU A 161 -16.02 22.69 -1.13
C LEU A 161 -16.72 21.54 -1.85
N PHE A 162 -17.89 21.15 -1.36
CA PHE A 162 -18.68 20.08 -1.97
C PHE A 162 -19.22 20.45 -3.37
N THR A 163 -19.13 21.72 -3.77
CA THR A 163 -19.51 22.24 -5.08
C THR A 163 -18.33 22.44 -6.04
N ASP A 164 -17.10 22.19 -5.57
CA ASP A 164 -15.90 22.41 -6.39
C ASP A 164 -15.82 21.43 -7.57
N SER A 165 -15.10 21.83 -8.61
CA SER A 165 -14.81 20.94 -9.72
C SER A 165 -13.83 19.83 -9.28
N ASN A 166 -13.94 18.65 -9.91
CA ASN A 166 -13.01 17.55 -9.66
C ASN A 166 -11.55 17.97 -9.88
N ASP A 167 -11.29 18.80 -10.90
CA ASP A 167 -9.93 19.31 -11.18
C ASP A 167 -9.39 20.15 -10.03
N HIS A 168 -10.23 21.00 -9.43
CA HIS A 168 -9.82 21.81 -8.30
C HIS A 168 -9.57 20.95 -7.04
N ILE A 169 -10.48 20.04 -6.73
CA ILE A 169 -10.34 19.13 -5.58
C ILE A 169 -9.06 18.29 -5.73
N LEU A 170 -8.84 17.69 -6.90
CA LEU A 170 -7.66 16.86 -7.14
C LEU A 170 -6.36 17.67 -7.09
N ALA A 171 -6.36 18.93 -7.55
CA ALA A 171 -5.22 19.82 -7.42
C ALA A 171 -4.93 20.19 -5.95
N LEU A 172 -5.98 20.46 -5.15
CA LEU A 172 -5.84 20.73 -3.71
C LEU A 172 -5.29 19.52 -2.95
N MET A 173 -5.70 18.30 -3.32
CA MET A 173 -5.20 17.06 -2.73
C MET A 173 -3.75 16.79 -3.14
N ASP A 174 -3.40 16.97 -4.41
CA ASP A 174 -2.01 16.81 -4.88
C ASP A 174 -1.06 17.78 -4.16
N ASP A 175 -1.51 19.02 -3.92
CA ASP A 175 -0.76 20.02 -3.14
C ASP A 175 -0.47 19.57 -1.70
N LYS A 176 -1.26 18.64 -1.18
CA LYS A 176 -1.11 17.99 0.13
C LYS A 176 -0.51 16.59 0.04
N THR A 177 0.01 16.23 -1.13
CA THR A 177 0.57 14.91 -1.44
C THR A 177 -0.46 13.77 -1.36
N ILE A 178 -1.76 14.06 -1.41
CA ILE A 178 -2.83 13.06 -1.39
C ILE A 178 -3.21 12.71 -2.83
N SER A 179 -3.12 11.43 -3.19
CA SER A 179 -3.47 10.94 -4.53
C SER A 179 -4.99 10.88 -4.75
N PRO A 180 -5.47 10.74 -6.00
CA PRO A 180 -6.89 10.50 -6.28
C PRO A 180 -7.44 9.27 -5.54
N PHE A 181 -6.67 8.18 -5.43
CA PHE A 181 -7.06 7.00 -4.65
C PHE A 181 -7.15 7.34 -3.14
N GLY A 182 -6.15 8.05 -2.61
CA GLY A 182 -6.12 8.44 -1.20
C GLY A 182 -7.27 9.38 -0.83
N LEU A 183 -7.63 10.30 -1.72
CA LEU A 183 -8.83 11.13 -1.59
C LEU A 183 -10.08 10.27 -1.47
N ILE A 184 -10.27 9.27 -2.35
CA ILE A 184 -11.45 8.40 -2.27
C ILE A 184 -11.46 7.59 -0.98
N ALA A 185 -10.31 7.08 -0.53
CA ALA A 185 -10.22 6.37 0.74
C ALA A 185 -10.64 7.25 1.93
N LEU A 186 -10.16 8.51 1.97
CA LEU A 186 -10.52 9.51 2.99
C LEU A 186 -12.00 9.91 2.92
N LEU A 187 -12.55 10.07 1.70
CA LEU A 187 -13.97 10.40 1.48
C LEU A 187 -14.92 9.34 2.03
N GLY A 188 -14.47 8.09 2.16
CA GLY A 188 -15.26 7.05 2.84
C GLY A 188 -15.70 7.44 4.25
N ALA A 189 -15.02 8.37 4.93
CA ALA A 189 -15.47 8.91 6.21
C ALA A 189 -16.90 9.48 6.17
N HIS A 190 -17.39 9.83 4.98
CA HIS A 190 -18.79 10.22 4.75
C HIS A 190 -19.80 9.10 5.08
N SER A 191 -19.37 7.84 5.21
CA SER A 191 -20.22 6.77 5.78
C SER A 191 -20.61 7.03 7.24
N THR A 192 -19.84 7.87 7.94
CA THR A 192 -20.18 8.33 9.29
C THR A 192 -20.39 9.84 9.29
N ALA A 193 -21.25 10.34 8.39
CA ALA A 193 -21.45 11.77 8.25
C ALA A 193 -22.89 12.21 8.02
N HIS A 194 -23.12 13.46 8.41
CA HIS A 194 -24.33 14.21 8.14
C HIS A 194 -23.94 15.54 7.49
N ALA A 195 -24.69 15.96 6.49
CA ALA A 195 -24.65 17.28 5.91
C ALA A 195 -25.75 18.15 6.53
N ARG A 196 -25.35 19.24 7.18
CA ARG A 196 -26.25 20.15 7.90
C ARG A 196 -26.31 21.49 7.23
N ASP A 197 -27.53 21.98 7.00
CA ASP A 197 -27.79 23.33 6.49
C ASP A 197 -26.94 23.67 5.26
N VAL A 198 -26.85 22.72 4.31
CA VAL A 198 -25.95 22.74 3.16
C VAL A 198 -26.09 24.02 2.35
N LYS A 199 -27.33 24.44 2.12
CA LYS A 199 -27.70 25.70 1.48
C LYS A 199 -29.09 26.15 1.95
N PRO A 200 -29.46 27.44 1.82
CA PRO A 200 -30.78 27.93 2.23
C PRO A 200 -31.95 27.12 1.64
N GLU A 201 -31.78 26.54 0.45
CA GLU A 201 -32.80 25.74 -0.23
C GLU A 201 -32.85 24.26 0.23
N ILE A 202 -31.84 23.80 0.98
CA ILE A 202 -31.76 22.44 1.55
C ILE A 202 -31.44 22.57 3.06
N PRO A 203 -32.40 23.06 3.87
CA PRO A 203 -32.20 23.20 5.31
C PRO A 203 -32.27 21.85 6.03
N GLY A 204 -31.74 21.78 7.25
CA GLY A 204 -31.87 20.61 8.13
C GLY A 204 -30.66 19.68 8.14
N ASP A 205 -30.86 18.49 8.72
CA ASP A 205 -29.82 17.50 8.98
C ASP A 205 -30.01 16.26 8.10
N HIS A 206 -29.07 15.99 7.21
CA HIS A 206 -29.17 14.98 6.17
C HIS A 206 -28.03 13.97 6.26
N ARG A 207 -28.34 12.69 6.42
CA ARG A 207 -27.33 11.63 6.43
C ARG A 207 -26.75 11.38 5.03
N LEU A 208 -25.44 11.08 4.96
CA LEU A 208 -24.74 10.82 3.69
C LEU A 208 -24.75 9.35 3.24
N ASP A 209 -25.17 8.44 4.11
CA ASP A 209 -25.56 7.07 3.77
C ASP A 209 -26.70 6.56 4.67
N SER A 210 -27.08 5.29 4.56
CA SER A 210 -28.14 4.69 5.36
C SER A 210 -27.75 4.33 6.80
N THR A 211 -26.46 4.35 7.14
CA THR A 211 -25.88 3.87 8.41
C THR A 211 -24.88 4.88 9.03
N PRO A 212 -25.25 6.16 9.24
CA PRO A 212 -24.31 7.24 9.62
C PRO A 212 -23.66 7.12 11.01
N GLY A 213 -23.98 6.06 11.76
CA GLY A 213 -23.38 5.72 13.04
C GLY A 213 -22.45 4.50 12.99
N VAL A 214 -22.20 3.92 11.81
CA VAL A 214 -21.40 2.72 11.56
C VAL A 214 -20.34 3.05 10.50
N TRP A 215 -19.10 2.63 10.73
CA TRP A 215 -18.00 2.85 9.80
C TRP A 215 -18.00 1.77 8.72
N ASP A 216 -18.93 1.85 7.78
CA ASP A 216 -19.10 0.82 6.76
C ASP A 216 -18.95 1.32 5.31
N VAL A 217 -19.05 0.41 4.33
CA VAL A 217 -18.89 0.77 2.91
C VAL A 217 -20.22 1.01 2.17
N ALA A 218 -21.33 1.22 2.88
CA ALA A 218 -22.63 1.53 2.28
C ALA A 218 -22.56 2.81 1.44
N PHE A 219 -21.91 3.85 1.96
CA PHE A 219 -21.66 5.12 1.27
C PHE A 219 -21.24 4.96 -0.20
N TYR A 220 -20.23 4.13 -0.48
CA TYR A 220 -19.72 3.98 -1.84
C TYR A 220 -20.77 3.43 -2.81
N GLY A 221 -21.56 2.44 -2.38
CA GLY A 221 -22.62 1.86 -3.20
C GLY A 221 -23.82 2.79 -3.35
N GLU A 222 -24.20 3.46 -2.26
CA GLU A 222 -25.39 4.31 -2.21
C GLU A 222 -25.20 5.60 -3.02
N VAL A 223 -24.01 6.18 -3.06
CA VAL A 223 -23.71 7.32 -3.96
C VAL A 223 -23.90 6.93 -5.44
N LEU A 224 -23.49 5.72 -5.83
CA LEU A 224 -23.65 5.21 -7.20
C LEU A 224 -25.10 4.86 -7.57
N ASP A 225 -25.95 4.56 -6.58
CA ASP A 225 -27.33 4.16 -6.82
C ASP A 225 -28.21 5.32 -7.30
N ASN A 226 -28.68 5.27 -8.55
CA ASN A 226 -29.58 6.28 -9.11
C ASN A 226 -31.07 6.02 -8.80
N SER A 227 -31.39 4.95 -8.07
CA SER A 227 -32.77 4.61 -7.72
C SER A 227 -33.27 5.44 -6.54
N SER A 228 -34.57 5.74 -6.51
CA SER A 228 -35.24 6.40 -5.38
C SER A 228 -35.42 5.49 -4.15
N THR A 229 -34.80 4.31 -4.13
CA THR A 229 -34.97 3.32 -3.05
C THR A 229 -34.14 3.64 -1.80
N SER A 230 -33.11 4.48 -1.91
CA SER A 230 -32.38 5.10 -0.80
C SER A 230 -33.01 6.43 -0.37
N ALA A 231 -34.35 6.46 -0.24
CA ALA A 231 -35.22 7.65 -0.19
C ALA A 231 -34.91 8.76 0.84
N ASN A 232 -33.85 8.64 1.64
CA ASN A 232 -33.46 9.58 2.69
C ASN A 232 -31.93 9.76 2.81
N VAL A 233 -31.17 9.42 1.78
CA VAL A 233 -29.71 9.64 1.71
C VAL A 233 -29.44 10.87 0.87
N PHE A 234 -28.70 11.83 1.43
CA PHE A 234 -28.29 13.03 0.71
C PHE A 234 -26.92 12.81 0.06
N LYS A 235 -26.77 13.28 -1.18
CA LYS A 235 -25.53 13.12 -1.95
C LYS A 235 -24.94 14.48 -2.24
N LEU A 236 -23.69 14.67 -1.84
CA LEU A 236 -22.94 15.87 -2.17
C LEU A 236 -22.56 15.86 -3.65
N ASP A 237 -22.55 17.03 -4.29
CA ASP A 237 -22.21 17.15 -5.71
C ASP A 237 -20.79 16.62 -5.98
N SER A 238 -19.83 16.94 -5.11
CA SER A 238 -18.45 16.42 -5.14
C SER A 238 -18.40 14.90 -5.10
N ASP A 239 -19.16 14.26 -4.21
CA ASP A 239 -19.16 12.80 -4.04
C ASP A 239 -19.69 12.11 -5.30
N VAL A 240 -20.79 12.64 -5.85
CA VAL A 240 -21.36 12.13 -7.12
C VAL A 240 -20.38 12.33 -8.26
N ASN A 241 -19.75 13.50 -8.37
CA ASN A 241 -18.83 13.82 -9.46
C ASN A 241 -17.53 13.00 -9.40
N LEU A 242 -16.96 12.82 -8.20
CA LEU A 242 -15.76 12.00 -8.00
C LEU A 242 -16.04 10.50 -8.16
N SER A 243 -17.25 10.03 -7.84
CA SER A 243 -17.63 8.63 -8.09
C SER A 243 -17.67 8.26 -9.58
N ARG A 244 -17.75 9.27 -10.47
CA ARG A 244 -17.90 9.11 -11.93
C ARG A 244 -16.69 9.57 -12.73
N ASP A 245 -15.77 10.31 -12.13
CA ASP A 245 -14.56 10.79 -12.81
C ASP A 245 -13.64 9.63 -13.22
N GLN A 246 -13.02 9.73 -14.39
CA GLN A 246 -12.13 8.67 -14.90
C GLN A 246 -10.91 8.44 -13.98
N ARG A 247 -10.45 9.47 -13.26
CA ARG A 247 -9.27 9.39 -12.37
C ARG A 247 -9.57 8.72 -11.03
N THR A 248 -10.83 8.73 -10.59
CA THR A 248 -11.23 8.27 -9.24
C THR A 248 -12.28 7.18 -9.23
N SER A 249 -13.06 6.98 -10.30
CA SER A 249 -14.19 6.05 -10.30
C SER A 249 -13.81 4.59 -10.09
N ASP A 250 -12.62 4.17 -10.53
CA ASP A 250 -12.11 2.82 -10.23
C ASP A 250 -11.77 2.67 -8.74
N SER A 251 -11.20 3.71 -8.13
CA SER A 251 -10.94 3.76 -6.68
C SER A 251 -12.26 3.77 -5.89
N TRP A 252 -13.30 4.42 -6.42
CA TRP A 252 -14.62 4.41 -5.80
C TRP A 252 -15.23 3.02 -5.80
N ARG A 253 -15.26 2.36 -6.97
CA ARG A 253 -15.78 1.00 -7.11
C ARG A 253 -14.98 -0.02 -6.31
N PHE A 254 -13.71 0.27 -6.04
CA PHE A 254 -12.81 -0.60 -5.27
C PHE A 254 -13.31 -0.88 -3.85
N PHE A 255 -14.00 0.09 -3.23
CA PHE A 255 -14.53 -0.01 -1.87
C PHE A 255 -16.01 -0.44 -1.82
N VAL A 256 -16.70 -0.53 -2.97
CA VAL A 256 -18.11 -0.93 -3.01
C VAL A 256 -18.29 -2.37 -2.55
N GLY A 257 -19.26 -2.56 -1.64
CA GLY A 257 -19.68 -3.86 -1.15
C GLY A 257 -18.89 -4.32 0.08
N GLN A 258 -19.62 -4.76 1.10
CA GLN A 258 -19.08 -5.07 2.43
C GLN A 258 -17.87 -6.02 2.40
N GLN A 259 -17.90 -7.00 1.50
CA GLN A 259 -16.84 -7.99 1.36
C GLN A 259 -16.35 -8.03 -0.08
N PRO A 260 -15.05 -7.80 -0.34
CA PRO A 260 -13.96 -7.44 0.58
C PRO A 260 -13.78 -5.92 0.82
N GLY A 261 -14.74 -5.07 0.42
CA GLY A 261 -14.59 -3.61 0.40
C GLY A 261 -14.26 -3.00 1.77
N GLN A 262 -14.86 -3.50 2.85
CA GLN A 262 -14.64 -2.99 4.21
C GLN A 262 -13.16 -3.03 4.62
N PHE A 263 -12.53 -4.20 4.53
CA PHE A 263 -11.12 -4.34 4.93
C PHE A 263 -10.19 -3.51 4.06
N ARG A 264 -10.46 -3.45 2.76
CA ARG A 264 -9.69 -2.62 1.82
C ARG A 264 -9.78 -1.14 2.20
N TRP A 265 -10.99 -0.69 2.52
CA TRP A 265 -11.23 0.68 2.91
C TRP A 265 -10.59 1.00 4.26
N ASP A 266 -10.75 0.15 5.27
CA ASP A 266 -10.15 0.36 6.59
C ASP A 266 -8.62 0.52 6.50
N LYS A 267 -7.95 -0.34 5.73
CA LYS A 267 -6.51 -0.27 5.50
C LYS A 267 -6.10 0.99 4.75
N ALA A 268 -6.79 1.31 3.66
CA ALA A 268 -6.51 2.50 2.86
C ALA A 268 -6.76 3.80 3.66
N TYR A 269 -7.90 3.89 4.33
CA TYR A 269 -8.27 5.03 5.17
C TYR A 269 -7.27 5.24 6.29
N ALA A 270 -6.90 4.18 7.02
CA ALA A 270 -5.95 4.33 8.13
C ALA A 270 -4.58 4.82 7.64
N ALA A 271 -4.08 4.29 6.53
CA ALA A 271 -2.81 4.74 5.94
C ALA A 271 -2.87 6.22 5.49
N GLU A 272 -3.96 6.62 4.84
CA GLU A 272 -4.15 8.01 4.39
C GLU A 272 -4.39 8.96 5.55
N TYR A 273 -5.11 8.55 6.58
CA TYR A 273 -5.37 9.39 7.74
C TYR A 273 -4.11 9.60 8.59
N VAL A 274 -3.22 8.59 8.71
CA VAL A 274 -1.88 8.80 9.28
C VAL A 274 -1.16 9.91 8.52
N ARG A 275 -1.22 9.93 7.19
CA ARG A 275 -0.62 11.00 6.38
C ARG A 275 -1.25 12.36 6.65
N VAL A 276 -2.58 12.44 6.64
CA VAL A 276 -3.33 13.67 6.98
C VAL A 276 -2.87 14.20 8.34
N SER A 277 -2.83 13.34 9.37
CA SER A 277 -2.43 13.72 10.73
C SER A 277 -0.98 14.22 10.87
N MET A 278 -0.17 14.09 9.82
CA MET A 278 1.24 14.48 9.78
C MET A 278 1.51 15.69 8.88
N LEU A 279 0.50 16.20 8.17
CA LEU A 279 0.65 17.41 7.36
C LEU A 279 1.09 18.60 8.24
N GLY A 280 2.11 19.34 7.81
CA GLY A 280 2.67 20.47 8.56
C GLY A 280 3.49 20.11 9.81
N VAL A 281 3.60 18.83 10.19
CA VAL A 281 4.30 18.41 11.41
C VAL A 281 5.80 18.33 11.15
N ASN A 282 6.55 19.35 11.54
CA ASN A 282 7.98 19.44 11.27
C ASN A 282 8.87 18.63 12.25
N ASN A 283 8.29 18.01 13.29
CA ASN A 283 9.01 17.25 14.32
C ASN A 283 8.65 15.76 14.34
N MET A 284 8.31 15.17 13.19
CA MET A 284 7.86 13.76 13.07
C MET A 284 8.77 12.75 13.76
N ASN A 285 10.10 12.95 13.71
CA ASN A 285 11.08 12.03 14.32
C ASN A 285 11.05 12.03 15.86
N ASN A 286 10.36 13.00 16.48
CA ASN A 286 10.27 13.17 17.93
C ASN A 286 8.87 12.86 18.47
N LEU A 287 7.95 12.39 17.61
CA LEU A 287 6.63 11.97 18.05
C LEU A 287 6.69 10.60 18.74
N THR A 288 5.81 10.40 19.69
CA THR A 288 5.62 9.12 20.37
C THR A 288 4.38 8.44 19.83
N GLU A 289 4.49 7.17 19.42
CA GLU A 289 3.32 6.39 19.06
C GLU A 289 2.54 5.97 20.32
N CYS A 290 1.27 6.34 20.38
CA CYS A 290 0.34 6.00 21.45
C CYS A 290 -0.89 5.24 20.96
N THR A 291 -0.82 4.52 19.83
CA THR A 291 -1.95 3.75 19.27
C THR A 291 -2.62 2.82 20.28
N GLY A 292 -1.83 2.23 21.18
CA GLY A 292 -2.35 1.32 22.21
C GLY A 292 -3.36 1.95 23.19
N VAL A 293 -3.45 3.28 23.27
CA VAL A 293 -4.40 3.99 24.15
C VAL A 293 -5.83 3.98 23.59
N LEU A 294 -5.98 3.81 22.27
CA LEU A 294 -7.27 3.87 21.59
C LEU A 294 -8.23 2.80 22.13
N PRO A 295 -9.56 3.05 22.08
CA PRO A 295 -10.56 2.03 22.34
C PRO A 295 -10.32 0.72 21.57
N PRO A 296 -10.78 -0.44 22.10
CA PRO A 296 -10.70 -1.70 21.38
C PRO A 296 -11.45 -1.64 20.05
N PHE A 297 -10.93 -2.34 19.04
CA PHE A 297 -11.55 -2.47 17.73
C PHE A 297 -12.89 -3.21 17.84
N ILE A 298 -13.90 -2.77 17.06
CA ILE A 298 -15.25 -3.34 17.06
C ILE A 298 -15.48 -4.03 15.69
N PRO A 299 -15.18 -5.33 15.54
CA PRO A 299 -15.15 -6.00 14.22
C PRO A 299 -16.53 -6.37 13.65
N ASN A 300 -17.60 -6.24 14.43
CA ASN A 300 -18.96 -6.68 14.07
C ASN A 300 -20.02 -5.74 14.67
N PHE A 301 -21.07 -5.43 13.91
CA PHE A 301 -22.23 -4.67 14.36
C PHE A 301 -23.51 -5.10 13.65
N LYS A 302 -24.55 -5.49 14.41
CA LYS A 302 -25.89 -5.86 13.87
C LYS A 302 -25.87 -6.81 12.65
N GLY A 303 -24.89 -7.72 12.58
CA GLY A 303 -24.73 -8.68 11.47
C GLY A 303 -23.87 -8.19 10.29
N ILE A 304 -23.41 -6.93 10.34
CA ILE A 304 -22.38 -6.38 9.45
C ILE A 304 -21.04 -6.71 10.09
N THR A 305 -20.18 -7.42 9.36
CA THR A 305 -18.87 -7.86 9.85
C THR A 305 -17.78 -7.35 8.91
N THR A 306 -16.72 -6.79 9.50
CA THR A 306 -15.44 -6.69 8.79
C THR A 306 -14.91 -8.10 8.53
N PRO A 307 -14.20 -8.38 7.43
CA PRO A 307 -13.47 -9.62 7.33
C PRO A 307 -12.27 -9.53 8.28
N GLY A 308 -12.47 -9.98 9.51
CA GLY A 308 -11.40 -10.18 10.48
C GLY A 308 -10.69 -11.50 10.22
N SER A 309 -9.36 -11.49 10.34
CA SER A 309 -8.48 -12.64 10.61
C SER A 309 -9.22 -13.93 11.00
N LEU A 310 -9.00 -14.99 10.21
CA LEU A 310 -9.66 -16.29 10.28
C LEU A 310 -10.03 -16.71 11.72
N PRO A 311 -11.31 -17.00 12.01
CA PRO A 311 -11.72 -17.47 13.32
C PRO A 311 -11.13 -18.87 13.60
N SER A 312 -10.60 -19.07 14.81
CA SER A 312 -10.01 -20.32 15.31
C SER A 312 -10.94 -21.54 15.25
N SER A 313 -12.23 -21.34 14.94
CA SER A 313 -13.26 -22.39 14.88
C SER A 313 -13.26 -23.23 13.59
N LEU A 314 -12.37 -22.95 12.63
CA LEU A 314 -12.17 -23.79 11.44
C LEU A 314 -11.11 -24.90 11.63
N LEU A 315 -10.55 -25.06 12.83
CA LEU A 315 -9.55 -26.08 13.20
C LEU A 315 -10.13 -27.44 13.64
N SER A 316 -11.42 -27.72 13.43
CA SER A 316 -11.94 -29.08 13.66
C SER A 316 -12.64 -29.64 12.43
N SER A 317 -11.99 -30.64 11.83
CA SER A 317 -12.55 -31.51 10.81
C SER A 317 -13.89 -32.08 11.24
N ASN A 318 -14.89 -32.05 10.35
CA ASN A 318 -15.76 -33.21 10.20
C ASN A 318 -16.30 -33.30 8.78
N ARG A 319 -15.78 -34.30 8.06
CA ARG A 319 -16.35 -34.83 6.82
C ARG A 319 -17.80 -35.23 7.08
N LYS A 320 -18.69 -34.89 6.15
CA LYS A 320 -19.69 -35.82 5.63
C LYS A 320 -20.04 -35.46 4.20
N SER A 321 -20.09 -36.52 3.41
CA SER A 321 -20.08 -36.60 1.96
C SER A 321 -21.48 -36.56 1.32
N SER A 322 -21.47 -36.32 0.00
CA SER A 322 -22.38 -36.84 -1.04
C SER A 322 -23.41 -35.84 -1.64
N PRO A 323 -23.93 -36.06 -2.87
CA PRO A 323 -23.26 -35.66 -4.11
C PRO A 323 -24.19 -35.05 -5.20
N LEU A 324 -23.56 -34.52 -6.26
CA LEU A 324 -23.97 -34.52 -7.68
C LEU A 324 -25.42 -34.12 -8.08
N HIS A 325 -25.52 -33.08 -8.92
CA HIS A 325 -26.19 -33.24 -10.22
C HIS A 325 -25.71 -32.24 -11.30
N ARG A 326 -25.20 -32.83 -12.39
CA ARG A 326 -24.92 -32.23 -13.72
C ARG A 326 -26.20 -31.86 -14.47
N LYS A 327 -26.10 -30.81 -15.31
CA LYS A 327 -26.48 -30.73 -16.75
C LYS A 327 -26.17 -29.29 -17.21
N ALA A 328 -25.21 -28.99 -18.11
CA ALA A 328 -25.15 -29.25 -19.56
C ALA A 328 -26.48 -28.86 -20.26
N ASN A 329 -26.55 -28.07 -21.33
CA ASN A 329 -25.58 -27.77 -22.38
C ASN A 329 -26.17 -26.72 -23.34
N SER A 330 -25.31 -26.04 -24.10
CA SER A 330 -25.53 -25.68 -25.53
C SER A 330 -26.57 -24.59 -25.86
N ASN A 331 -26.50 -23.79 -26.93
CA ASN A 331 -25.62 -23.79 -28.10
C ASN A 331 -25.85 -22.49 -28.91
N GLN A 332 -24.76 -21.98 -29.50
CA GLN A 332 -24.62 -21.61 -30.91
C GLN A 332 -25.50 -20.56 -31.62
N ARG A 333 -24.77 -19.64 -32.28
CA ARG A 333 -24.80 -19.18 -33.70
C ARG A 333 -24.95 -17.67 -33.83
N ALA A 334 -24.45 -16.96 -34.83
CA ALA A 334 -23.35 -17.09 -35.81
C ALA A 334 -23.58 -15.98 -36.85
N ARG A 335 -22.56 -15.16 -37.12
CA ARG A 335 -22.28 -14.43 -38.40
C ARG A 335 -23.34 -13.36 -38.81
N THR A 336 -23.08 -12.32 -39.60
CA THR A 336 -22.08 -12.06 -40.65
C THR A 336 -22.07 -10.56 -40.97
N ARG A 337 -20.86 -9.97 -41.04
CA ARG A 337 -20.32 -9.03 -42.05
C ARG A 337 -21.27 -8.13 -42.86
N THR A 338 -21.00 -6.82 -42.78
CA THR A 338 -21.13 -5.89 -43.93
C THR A 338 -19.91 -4.97 -43.96
N GLN A 339 -19.28 -4.88 -45.13
CA GLN A 339 -18.08 -4.11 -45.46
C GLN A 339 -18.46 -3.01 -46.47
N LEU A 340 -17.74 -1.88 -46.48
CA LEU A 340 -17.40 -0.94 -47.58
C LEU A 340 -17.43 0.52 -47.08
N PRO A 341 -16.70 1.47 -47.70
CA PRO A 341 -15.35 1.40 -48.25
C PRO A 341 -14.43 2.57 -47.79
N SER A 342 -13.18 2.44 -48.22
CA SER A 342 -12.04 3.36 -48.26
C SER A 342 -12.33 4.78 -48.76
N ASP A 343 -11.59 5.77 -48.24
CA ASP A 343 -11.08 6.89 -49.02
C ASP A 343 -9.75 7.43 -48.46
N ASP A 344 -8.94 7.92 -49.38
CA ASP A 344 -7.50 8.18 -49.36
C ASP A 344 -7.01 9.32 -48.43
N GLN A 345 -5.77 9.18 -47.94
CA GLN A 345 -4.94 10.28 -47.45
C GLN A 345 -3.64 10.37 -48.25
N PRO A 346 -3.20 11.57 -48.67
CA PRO A 346 -1.87 11.77 -49.20
C PRO A 346 -0.88 12.24 -48.14
N SER A 347 0.33 11.71 -48.28
CA SER A 347 1.62 12.09 -47.71
C SER A 347 1.97 13.58 -47.84
N ASN A 348 2.64 14.16 -46.83
CA ASN A 348 4.05 14.59 -46.96
C ASN A 348 4.60 15.34 -45.73
N ALA A 349 5.78 14.87 -45.30
CA ALA A 349 6.99 15.59 -44.89
C ALA A 349 6.91 16.80 -43.93
N ARG A 350 7.55 16.64 -42.77
CA ARG A 350 7.94 17.72 -41.83
C ARG A 350 9.47 17.84 -41.82
N PRO A 351 10.06 19.03 -41.98
CA PRO A 351 11.51 19.18 -41.89
C PRO A 351 11.98 19.39 -40.44
N GLU A 352 13.20 18.88 -40.24
CA GLU A 352 14.07 18.86 -39.08
C GLU A 352 14.56 20.27 -38.69
N LEU A 353 14.62 20.60 -37.40
CA LEU A 353 15.36 21.77 -36.90
C LEU A 353 16.06 21.45 -35.57
N THR A 354 17.36 21.69 -35.56
CA THR A 354 18.37 21.43 -34.53
C THR A 354 18.41 22.46 -33.38
N ALA A 355 19.00 22.02 -32.25
CA ALA A 355 19.11 22.61 -30.90
C ALA A 355 19.73 24.03 -30.76
N PRO A 356 19.73 24.61 -29.52
CA PRO A 356 20.98 24.53 -28.74
C PRO A 356 20.84 24.39 -27.20
N THR A 357 21.94 23.90 -26.63
CA THR A 357 22.28 23.54 -25.24
C THR A 357 22.46 24.72 -24.29
N VAL A 358 22.04 24.61 -23.02
CA VAL A 358 22.47 25.48 -21.90
C VAL A 358 22.78 24.64 -20.65
N THR A 359 24.05 24.62 -20.25
CA THR A 359 24.55 24.06 -18.98
C THR A 359 24.39 25.05 -17.82
N LYS A 360 23.81 24.62 -16.70
CA LYS A 360 23.96 25.30 -15.40
C LYS A 360 24.49 24.31 -14.35
N ARG A 361 25.68 24.59 -13.81
CA ARG A 361 26.24 23.96 -12.60
C ARG A 361 25.55 24.58 -11.38
N ALA A 362 25.00 23.75 -10.49
CA ALA A 362 24.61 24.14 -9.14
C ALA A 362 25.66 23.61 -8.15
N ILE A 363 26.19 24.50 -7.30
CA ILE A 363 27.08 24.20 -6.18
C ILE A 363 26.17 23.98 -4.97
N ILE A 364 26.22 22.79 -4.37
CA ILE A 364 25.53 22.47 -3.10
C ILE A 364 26.57 22.60 -1.98
N ILE A 365 26.22 23.36 -0.93
CA ILE A 365 26.98 23.47 0.31
C ILE A 365 26.22 22.65 1.35
N ASP A 366 26.78 21.52 1.78
CA ASP A 366 26.22 20.70 2.85
C ASP A 366 26.70 21.20 4.24
N PRO A 367 25.83 21.28 5.27
CA PRO A 367 26.24 21.52 6.65
C PRO A 367 26.73 20.21 7.33
N PRO A 368 27.59 20.29 8.36
CA PRO A 368 28.31 19.13 8.90
C PRO A 368 27.44 18.28 9.83
N VAL A 369 27.45 16.96 9.61
CA VAL A 369 26.83 15.93 10.48
C VAL A 369 27.91 15.31 11.39
N PRO A 370 27.63 14.98 12.67
CA PRO A 370 28.63 14.49 13.62
C PRO A 370 29.30 13.16 13.24
N GLU A 371 30.58 13.06 13.58
CA GLU A 371 31.63 12.16 13.06
C GLU A 371 31.57 10.67 13.45
N THR A 372 30.43 10.12 13.91
CA THR A 372 30.37 8.75 14.46
C THR A 372 29.73 7.68 13.57
N VAL A 373 29.48 7.95 12.28
CA VAL A 373 28.96 6.95 11.31
C VAL A 373 29.94 6.72 10.15
N HIS A 374 31.24 6.74 10.41
CA HIS A 374 32.28 6.64 9.35
C HIS A 374 32.96 5.28 9.18
N PHE A 375 32.52 4.22 9.86
CA PHE A 375 33.04 2.88 9.61
C PHE A 375 31.94 1.93 9.15
N LEU A 376 32.11 1.43 7.92
CA LEU A 376 31.26 0.50 7.14
C LEU A 376 30.15 1.16 6.31
N ILE A 377 30.56 1.94 5.31
CA ILE A 377 30.17 1.87 3.88
C ILE A 377 30.90 3.06 3.25
N SER A 378 32.04 2.83 2.61
CA SER A 378 32.54 3.82 1.65
C SER A 378 31.48 3.95 0.56
N PRO A 379 31.10 5.16 0.12
CA PRO A 379 30.35 5.29 -1.12
C PRO A 379 31.24 4.67 -2.18
N ILE A 380 30.85 3.49 -2.68
CA ILE A 380 31.47 2.94 -3.86
C ILE A 380 31.07 3.89 -4.98
N THR A 381 31.90 4.89 -5.24
CA THR A 381 31.87 5.62 -6.50
C THR A 381 32.29 4.61 -7.57
N HIS A 382 31.34 3.82 -8.05
CA HIS A 382 31.55 3.02 -9.25
C HIS A 382 31.66 3.99 -10.42
N THR A 383 32.90 4.30 -10.79
CA THR A 383 33.21 4.84 -12.10
C THR A 383 32.69 3.83 -13.13
N PRO A 384 31.77 4.19 -14.03
CA PRO A 384 31.31 3.29 -15.08
C PRO A 384 32.51 2.95 -15.97
N THR A 385 33.01 1.72 -15.86
CA THR A 385 33.99 1.17 -16.80
C THR A 385 33.27 0.89 -18.12
N THR A 386 33.80 1.44 -19.21
CA THR A 386 33.22 1.45 -20.57
C THR A 386 33.53 0.19 -21.39
N GLU A 387 34.10 -0.86 -20.80
CA GLU A 387 34.38 -2.09 -21.53
C GLU A 387 33.11 -2.95 -21.60
N ALA A 388 32.65 -3.21 -22.83
CA ALA A 388 31.62 -4.20 -23.09
C ALA A 388 32.23 -5.58 -22.81
N ASP A 389 31.76 -6.26 -21.77
CA ASP A 389 32.20 -7.62 -21.45
C ASP A 389 31.86 -8.58 -22.60
N GLU A 390 32.80 -9.45 -22.98
CA GLU A 390 32.58 -10.48 -23.99
C GLU A 390 31.52 -11.49 -23.51
N ASN A 391 30.46 -11.70 -24.31
CA ASN A 391 29.37 -12.66 -24.11
C ASN A 391 28.60 -12.55 -22.78
N PRO A 392 27.85 -11.46 -22.55
CA PRO A 392 27.00 -11.32 -21.37
C PRO A 392 25.85 -12.33 -21.38
N VAL A 393 25.54 -12.90 -20.21
CA VAL A 393 24.37 -13.77 -19.99
C VAL A 393 23.32 -13.07 -19.12
N ARG A 394 22.05 -13.35 -19.38
CA ARG A 394 20.90 -12.76 -18.69
C ARG A 394 19.88 -13.85 -18.37
N GLY A 395 19.14 -13.64 -17.29
CA GLY A 395 18.17 -14.59 -16.78
C GLY A 395 16.71 -14.15 -16.96
N PRO A 396 15.75 -14.90 -16.40
CA PRO A 396 14.33 -14.57 -16.47
C PRO A 396 13.96 -13.37 -15.58
N CYS A 397 14.79 -13.01 -14.59
CA CYS A 397 14.54 -11.91 -13.66
C CYS A 397 15.09 -10.57 -14.19
N PRO A 398 14.22 -9.63 -14.63
CA PRO A 398 14.68 -8.35 -15.16
C PRO A 398 15.42 -7.49 -14.12
N GLY A 399 15.11 -7.64 -12.83
CA GLY A 399 15.79 -6.93 -11.75
C GLY A 399 17.27 -7.32 -11.60
N LEU A 400 17.59 -8.61 -11.66
CA LEU A 400 18.97 -9.09 -11.60
C LEU A 400 19.75 -8.70 -12.87
N ASN A 401 19.09 -8.74 -14.03
CA ASN A 401 19.66 -8.29 -15.28
C ASN A 401 20.01 -6.80 -15.24
N ALA A 402 19.12 -5.96 -14.67
CA ALA A 402 19.39 -4.55 -14.46
C ALA A 402 20.55 -4.30 -13.48
N LEU A 403 20.64 -5.04 -12.38
CA LEU A 403 21.79 -4.94 -11.47
C LEU A 403 23.12 -5.28 -12.16
N ALA A 404 23.14 -6.29 -13.05
CA ALA A 404 24.31 -6.61 -13.86
C ALA A 404 24.63 -5.51 -14.89
N ASN A 405 23.63 -5.00 -15.61
CA ASN A 405 23.79 -3.90 -16.58
C ASN A 405 24.37 -2.63 -15.94
N HIS A 406 24.01 -2.36 -14.69
CA HIS A 406 24.49 -1.22 -13.92
C HIS A 406 25.78 -1.50 -13.13
N GLY A 407 26.30 -2.73 -13.17
CA GLY A 407 27.57 -3.12 -12.54
C GLY A 407 27.51 -3.33 -11.03
N TYR A 408 26.31 -3.45 -10.45
CA TYR A 408 26.12 -3.90 -9.07
C TYR A 408 26.44 -5.40 -8.95
N LEU A 409 26.02 -6.18 -9.94
CA LEU A 409 26.46 -7.56 -10.15
C LEU A 409 27.52 -7.60 -11.28
N PRO A 410 28.28 -8.70 -11.44
CA PRO A 410 29.17 -8.87 -12.58
C PRO A 410 28.45 -8.54 -13.90
N ARG A 411 28.98 -7.61 -14.69
CA ARG A 411 28.33 -7.08 -15.90
C ARG A 411 28.07 -8.18 -16.93
N ASN A 412 28.95 -9.16 -17.02
CA ASN A 412 28.77 -10.37 -17.83
C ASN A 412 27.66 -11.32 -17.32
N GLY A 413 27.09 -11.10 -16.13
CA GLY A 413 26.04 -11.94 -15.54
C GLY A 413 26.52 -13.29 -15.01
N ARG A 414 27.83 -13.50 -14.87
CA ARG A 414 28.43 -14.78 -14.44
C ARG A 414 28.98 -14.72 -13.03
N GLY A 415 29.03 -15.85 -12.34
CA GLY A 415 29.66 -15.98 -11.02
C GLY A 415 28.90 -15.25 -9.90
N VAL A 416 27.59 -15.04 -10.07
CA VAL A 416 26.71 -14.45 -9.06
C VAL A 416 26.56 -15.41 -7.89
N ASN A 417 26.54 -14.90 -6.66
CA ASN A 417 26.36 -15.70 -5.45
C ASN A 417 25.43 -15.03 -4.43
N LEU A 418 25.07 -15.80 -3.39
CA LEU A 418 24.22 -15.36 -2.29
C LEU A 418 24.65 -14.00 -1.71
N LEU A 419 25.93 -13.86 -1.34
CA LEU A 419 26.45 -12.62 -0.74
C LEU A 419 26.33 -11.44 -1.69
N SER A 420 26.68 -11.63 -2.96
CA SER A 420 26.57 -10.57 -3.98
C SER A 420 25.11 -10.15 -4.19
N ILE A 421 24.16 -11.08 -4.22
CA ILE A 421 22.73 -10.74 -4.36
C ILE A 421 22.23 -9.97 -3.15
N THR A 422 22.55 -10.42 -1.93
CA THR A 422 22.12 -9.76 -0.69
C THR A 422 22.69 -8.35 -0.58
N THR A 423 23.99 -8.17 -0.78
CA THR A 423 24.65 -6.87 -0.59
C THR A 423 24.42 -5.91 -1.76
N GLN A 424 24.49 -6.41 -3.00
CA GLN A 424 24.36 -5.58 -4.20
C GLN A 424 22.89 -5.35 -4.58
N GLY A 425 21.98 -6.26 -4.24
CA GLY A 425 20.54 -6.01 -4.32
C GLY A 425 20.12 -4.91 -3.35
N LEU A 426 20.65 -4.92 -2.12
CA LEU A 426 20.41 -3.84 -1.16
C LEU A 426 20.94 -2.50 -1.69
N ALA A 427 22.18 -2.46 -2.18
CA ALA A 427 22.80 -1.24 -2.69
C ALA A 427 22.15 -0.72 -3.98
N GLY A 428 21.82 -1.60 -4.93
CA GLY A 428 21.38 -1.22 -6.26
C GLY A 428 19.88 -1.04 -6.42
N ILE A 429 19.07 -1.79 -5.66
CA ILE A 429 17.61 -1.73 -5.73
C ILE A 429 16.89 -1.60 -4.38
N GLY A 430 17.62 -1.43 -3.28
CA GLY A 430 17.01 -1.29 -1.95
C GLY A 430 16.37 -2.58 -1.43
N LEU A 431 16.73 -3.73 -2.01
CA LEU A 431 16.24 -5.05 -1.64
C LEU A 431 16.66 -5.42 -0.22
N SER A 432 15.71 -5.78 0.63
CA SER A 432 16.02 -6.17 1.99
C SER A 432 16.90 -7.43 2.04
N PRO A 433 17.79 -7.54 3.06
CA PRO A 433 18.76 -8.63 3.11
C PRO A 433 18.14 -10.02 3.06
N GLU A 434 16.99 -10.21 3.71
CA GLU A 434 16.29 -11.49 3.75
C GLU A 434 15.71 -11.89 2.39
N ILE A 435 15.20 -10.94 1.59
CA ILE A 435 14.77 -11.24 0.23
C ILE A 435 15.98 -11.60 -0.63
N GLY A 436 17.09 -10.87 -0.50
CA GLY A 436 18.35 -11.20 -1.18
C GLY A 436 18.86 -12.60 -0.85
N LEU A 437 18.75 -13.02 0.42
CA LEU A 437 19.10 -14.38 0.85
C LEU A 437 18.22 -15.44 0.19
N ILE A 438 16.90 -15.22 0.15
CA ILE A 438 15.95 -16.15 -0.48
C ILE A 438 16.22 -16.26 -1.99
N VAL A 439 16.38 -15.12 -2.67
CA VAL A 439 16.68 -15.09 -4.11
C VAL A 439 18.00 -15.78 -4.42
N GLY A 440 19.05 -15.52 -3.65
CA GLY A 440 20.35 -16.16 -3.86
C GLY A 440 20.32 -17.67 -3.62
N ALA A 441 19.58 -18.13 -2.60
CA ALA A 441 19.40 -19.55 -2.34
C ALA A 441 18.62 -20.25 -3.46
N LEU A 442 17.50 -19.67 -3.90
CA LEU A 442 16.71 -20.22 -5.02
C LEU A 442 17.52 -20.23 -6.32
N GLY A 443 18.29 -19.18 -6.60
CA GLY A 443 19.14 -19.13 -7.80
C GLY A 443 20.24 -20.19 -7.80
N TYR A 444 20.87 -20.42 -6.65
CA TYR A 444 21.82 -21.52 -6.49
C TYR A 444 21.17 -22.90 -6.67
N VAL A 445 19.91 -23.07 -6.23
CA VAL A 445 19.19 -24.33 -6.39
C VAL A 445 18.71 -24.57 -7.83
N SER A 446 18.36 -23.51 -8.58
CA SER A 446 18.03 -23.60 -10.02
C SER A 446 19.15 -24.27 -10.84
N LYS A 447 20.40 -24.17 -10.38
CA LYS A 447 21.59 -24.75 -11.01
C LYS A 447 21.78 -26.25 -10.80
N LEU A 448 21.09 -26.92 -9.86
CA LEU A 448 21.40 -28.29 -9.43
C LEU A 448 21.34 -29.40 -10.52
N ALA A 449 21.07 -29.04 -11.78
CA ALA A 449 21.32 -29.87 -12.94
C ALA A 449 22.82 -30.07 -13.28
N ASP A 450 23.73 -29.16 -12.89
CA ASP A 450 25.19 -29.28 -13.11
C ASP A 450 25.99 -29.45 -11.81
N LEU A 451 26.27 -30.71 -11.48
CA LEU A 451 27.00 -31.09 -10.27
C LEU A 451 28.50 -30.74 -10.32
N THR A 452 29.06 -30.37 -11.48
CA THR A 452 30.50 -30.08 -11.62
C THR A 452 30.92 -28.78 -10.92
N ARG A 453 29.98 -27.84 -10.78
CA ARG A 453 30.20 -26.55 -10.13
C ARG A 453 29.47 -26.45 -8.77
N LEU A 454 29.11 -27.56 -8.13
CA LEU A 454 28.36 -27.56 -6.86
C LEU A 454 29.09 -26.73 -5.79
N LEU A 455 30.37 -27.01 -5.52
CA LEU A 455 31.13 -26.30 -4.48
C LEU A 455 31.55 -24.86 -4.85
N SER A 456 31.17 -24.35 -6.03
CA SER A 456 31.49 -22.96 -6.42
C SER A 456 30.69 -21.92 -5.65
N LEU A 457 29.54 -22.32 -5.05
CA LEU A 457 28.60 -21.41 -4.36
C LEU A 457 28.17 -20.21 -5.23
N GLN A 458 28.26 -20.38 -6.55
CA GLN A 458 27.99 -19.36 -7.56
C GLN A 458 27.09 -19.95 -8.66
N PHE A 459 26.36 -19.09 -9.35
CA PHE A 459 25.58 -19.41 -10.54
C PHE A 459 25.68 -18.26 -11.56
N ASP A 460 25.41 -18.57 -12.82
CA ASP A 460 25.32 -17.59 -13.90
C ASP A 460 23.83 -17.24 -14.14
N LEU A 461 23.51 -16.01 -14.53
CA LEU A 461 22.11 -15.54 -14.58
C LEU A 461 21.22 -16.34 -15.53
N ASP A 462 21.77 -16.86 -16.64
CA ASP A 462 21.07 -17.73 -17.59
C ASP A 462 20.69 -19.10 -17.01
N GLU A 463 21.42 -19.58 -15.99
CA GLU A 463 21.10 -20.83 -15.28
C GLU A 463 19.79 -20.73 -14.47
N LEU A 464 19.28 -19.51 -14.25
CA LEU A 464 17.98 -19.28 -13.61
C LEU A 464 16.79 -19.72 -14.47
N ALA A 465 16.97 -19.92 -15.78
CA ALA A 465 15.96 -20.48 -16.68
C ALA A 465 15.55 -21.93 -16.36
N GLY A 466 16.30 -22.63 -15.49
CA GLY A 466 15.98 -23.99 -15.13
C GLY A 466 14.61 -24.09 -14.43
N HIS A 467 13.62 -24.69 -15.07
CA HIS A 467 12.27 -24.93 -14.53
C HIS A 467 12.23 -26.19 -13.63
N LEU A 468 12.95 -26.16 -12.51
CA LEU A 468 12.77 -27.17 -11.45
C LEU A 468 11.47 -26.85 -10.69
N VAL A 469 10.38 -27.54 -11.08
CA VAL A 469 8.98 -27.35 -10.65
C VAL A 469 8.79 -27.09 -9.14
N THR A 470 9.69 -27.54 -8.27
CA THR A 470 9.59 -27.38 -6.81
C THR A 470 10.56 -26.38 -6.18
N LEU A 471 11.59 -25.90 -6.88
CA LEU A 471 12.71 -25.19 -6.25
C LEU A 471 13.29 -24.01 -7.04
N ALA A 472 12.88 -23.81 -8.31
CA ALA A 472 13.36 -22.70 -9.12
C ALA A 472 12.62 -21.38 -8.85
N ILE A 473 13.27 -20.27 -9.23
CA ILE A 473 12.69 -18.92 -9.30
C ILE A 473 11.69 -18.81 -10.46
N GLU A 474 11.97 -19.48 -11.57
CA GLU A 474 11.17 -19.41 -12.79
C GLU A 474 9.87 -20.24 -12.68
N HIS A 475 8.79 -19.69 -13.25
CA HIS A 475 7.43 -20.23 -13.22
C HIS A 475 6.64 -19.78 -14.46
N ASP A 476 5.59 -20.53 -14.80
CA ASP A 476 4.68 -20.23 -15.91
C ASP A 476 3.95 -18.87 -15.76
N CYS A 477 3.50 -18.32 -16.90
CA CYS A 477 2.75 -17.07 -17.06
C CYS A 477 3.56 -15.80 -16.69
N SER A 478 4.79 -15.70 -17.19
CA SER A 478 5.59 -14.49 -17.09
C SER A 478 4.92 -13.29 -17.79
N PHE A 479 5.22 -12.08 -17.32
CA PHE A 479 4.75 -10.84 -17.96
C PHE A 479 5.32 -10.64 -19.36
N SER A 480 6.50 -11.19 -19.66
CA SER A 480 7.26 -10.82 -20.87
C SER A 480 8.24 -11.88 -21.38
N ARG A 481 8.31 -13.06 -20.76
CA ARG A 481 9.09 -14.20 -21.24
C ARG A 481 8.16 -15.39 -21.54
N GLU A 482 8.54 -16.29 -22.42
CA GLU A 482 7.75 -17.51 -22.69
C GLU A 482 7.85 -18.49 -21.52
N ASP A 483 6.87 -19.39 -21.39
CA ASP A 483 6.97 -20.50 -20.44
C ASP A 483 8.08 -21.48 -20.88
N TYR A 484 8.84 -22.02 -19.92
CA TYR A 484 9.94 -22.97 -20.20
C TYR A 484 9.52 -24.13 -21.12
N ALA A 485 8.28 -24.61 -20.99
CA ALA A 485 7.78 -25.75 -21.75
C ALA A 485 7.60 -25.48 -23.26
N VAL A 486 7.58 -24.21 -23.69
CA VAL A 486 7.22 -23.83 -25.06
C VAL A 486 8.24 -22.97 -25.79
N GLY A 487 9.15 -22.31 -25.07
CA GLY A 487 10.05 -21.36 -25.70
C GLY A 487 11.18 -20.87 -24.82
N ASP A 488 11.72 -19.70 -25.20
CA ASP A 488 12.79 -19.01 -24.49
C ASP A 488 12.22 -18.22 -23.30
N ASN A 489 12.52 -18.69 -22.10
CA ASN A 489 12.09 -18.08 -20.84
C ASN A 489 13.09 -17.06 -20.27
N ASN A 490 14.20 -16.79 -20.97
CA ASN A 490 15.18 -15.76 -20.59
C ASN A 490 14.96 -14.46 -21.36
N ALA A 491 14.77 -14.55 -22.67
CA ALA A 491 14.72 -13.37 -23.54
C ALA A 491 13.38 -12.61 -23.43
N PHE A 492 13.46 -11.27 -23.43
CA PHE A 492 12.29 -10.41 -23.52
C PHE A 492 11.51 -10.67 -24.83
N ASN A 493 10.20 -10.90 -24.70
CA ASN A 493 9.28 -11.13 -25.79
C ASN A 493 8.28 -9.97 -25.93
N PRO A 494 8.45 -9.12 -26.96
CA PRO A 494 7.59 -7.95 -27.18
C PRO A 494 6.11 -8.30 -27.37
N LYS A 495 5.78 -9.49 -27.88
CA LYS A 495 4.38 -9.89 -28.11
C LYS A 495 3.64 -10.18 -26.81
N LEU A 496 4.31 -10.88 -25.89
CA LEU A 496 3.76 -11.15 -24.56
C LEU A 496 3.65 -9.87 -23.74
N TRP A 497 4.69 -9.04 -23.83
CA TRP A 497 4.69 -7.72 -23.19
C TRP A 497 3.57 -6.81 -23.71
N GLN A 498 3.21 -6.92 -25.00
CA GLN A 498 2.11 -6.13 -25.55
C GLN A 498 0.77 -6.40 -24.83
N VAL A 499 0.50 -7.65 -24.43
CA VAL A 499 -0.71 -7.99 -23.65
C VAL A 499 -0.73 -7.24 -22.30
N VAL A 500 0.44 -7.05 -21.69
CA VAL A 500 0.58 -6.26 -20.46
C VAL A 500 0.36 -4.79 -20.75
N MET A 501 0.99 -4.27 -21.81
CA MET A 501 0.91 -2.87 -22.22
C MET A 501 -0.51 -2.45 -22.63
N ASP A 502 -1.31 -3.36 -23.17
CA ASP A 502 -2.72 -3.10 -23.49
C ASP A 502 -3.55 -2.81 -22.22
N GLU A 503 -3.14 -3.35 -21.07
CA GLU A 503 -3.81 -3.13 -19.78
C GLU A 503 -3.22 -1.96 -18.98
N ILE A 504 -1.90 -1.76 -18.99
CA ILE A 504 -1.24 -0.72 -18.19
C ILE A 504 -0.94 0.58 -18.97
N GLY A 505 -0.96 0.55 -20.29
CA GLY A 505 -0.52 1.63 -21.16
C GLY A 505 -1.50 2.82 -21.27
N GLY A 506 -2.71 2.68 -20.73
CA GLY A 506 -3.71 3.75 -20.70
C GLY A 506 -3.49 4.82 -19.62
N SER A 507 -2.45 4.67 -18.80
CA SER A 507 -2.13 5.56 -17.67
C SER A 507 -0.63 5.79 -17.56
N ASP A 508 -0.22 7.01 -17.20
CA ASP A 508 1.18 7.32 -16.91
C ASP A 508 1.68 6.68 -15.60
N MET A 509 0.76 6.21 -14.76
CA MET A 509 1.04 5.53 -13.50
C MET A 509 0.48 4.10 -13.51
N VAL A 510 1.31 3.16 -13.08
CA VAL A 510 1.00 1.73 -12.99
C VAL A 510 0.75 1.36 -11.53
N THR A 511 -0.38 0.68 -11.27
CA THR A 511 -0.80 0.24 -9.93
C THR A 511 -0.65 -1.27 -9.73
N SER A 512 -0.73 -1.74 -8.47
CA SER A 512 -0.90 -3.17 -8.13
C SER A 512 -2.07 -3.82 -8.86
N PHE A 513 -3.20 -3.12 -8.97
CA PHE A 513 -4.38 -3.59 -9.71
C PHE A 513 -4.17 -3.64 -11.22
N ALA A 514 -3.49 -2.66 -11.81
CA ALA A 514 -3.21 -2.65 -13.24
C ALA A 514 -2.30 -3.84 -13.62
N LEU A 515 -1.25 -4.09 -12.83
CA LEU A 515 -0.38 -5.25 -13.01
C LEU A 515 -1.09 -6.57 -12.70
N GLY A 516 -1.98 -6.60 -11.71
CA GLY A 516 -2.83 -7.77 -11.43
C GLY A 516 -3.74 -8.12 -12.59
N LYS A 517 -4.47 -7.14 -13.16
CA LYS A 517 -5.29 -7.33 -14.37
C LYS A 517 -4.44 -7.79 -15.55
N ALA A 518 -3.29 -7.15 -15.78
CA ALA A 518 -2.36 -7.57 -16.81
C ALA A 518 -1.90 -9.02 -16.62
N LYS A 519 -1.63 -9.45 -15.38
CA LYS A 519 -1.29 -10.85 -15.08
C LYS A 519 -2.47 -11.78 -15.39
N SER A 520 -3.70 -11.42 -15.02
CA SER A 520 -4.91 -12.17 -15.39
C SER A 520 -5.02 -12.37 -16.90
N LYS A 521 -4.77 -11.32 -17.69
CA LYS A 521 -4.77 -11.40 -19.16
C LYS A 521 -3.66 -12.26 -19.72
N ARG A 522 -2.46 -12.19 -19.16
CA ARG A 522 -1.35 -13.08 -19.52
C ARG A 522 -1.71 -14.55 -19.26
N ILE A 523 -2.33 -14.85 -18.12
CA ILE A 523 -2.80 -16.20 -17.80
C ILE A 523 -3.86 -16.68 -18.81
N ASP A 524 -4.89 -15.86 -19.07
CA ASP A 524 -5.94 -16.17 -20.07
C ASP A 524 -5.32 -16.44 -21.45
N GLU A 525 -4.37 -15.60 -21.87
CA GLU A 525 -3.67 -15.73 -23.15
C GLU A 525 -2.87 -17.03 -23.22
N GLU A 526 -2.12 -17.41 -22.17
CA GLU A 526 -1.34 -18.64 -22.18
C GLU A 526 -2.21 -19.89 -22.22
N PHE A 527 -3.32 -19.90 -21.48
CA PHE A 527 -4.31 -20.99 -21.56
C PHE A 527 -4.93 -21.16 -22.95
N THR A 528 -4.88 -20.13 -23.81
CA THR A 528 -5.33 -20.24 -25.22
C THR A 528 -4.24 -20.74 -26.16
N ARG A 529 -2.96 -20.51 -25.84
CA ARG A 529 -1.82 -20.88 -26.69
C ARG A 529 -1.39 -22.32 -26.50
N HIS A 530 -1.38 -22.80 -25.25
CA HIS A 530 -0.98 -24.16 -24.93
C HIS A 530 -1.50 -24.61 -23.55
N LYS A 531 -1.18 -25.84 -23.17
CA LYS A 531 -1.43 -26.33 -21.81
C LYS A 531 -0.37 -25.74 -20.88
N THR A 532 -0.73 -24.69 -20.15
CA THR A 532 0.08 -24.08 -19.08
C THR A 532 -0.37 -24.59 -17.70
N TRP A 533 0.49 -24.49 -16.69
CA TRP A 533 0.21 -24.92 -15.32
C TRP A 533 0.39 -23.76 -14.33
N TYR A 534 -0.73 -23.10 -14.00
CA TYR A 534 -0.73 -21.98 -13.06
C TYR A 534 -1.18 -22.42 -11.65
N ASP A 535 -0.26 -22.98 -10.88
CA ASP A 535 -0.50 -23.51 -9.53
C ASP A 535 -0.29 -22.48 -8.41
N PRO A 536 -0.62 -22.80 -7.14
CA PRO A 536 -0.47 -21.85 -6.04
C PRO A 536 0.94 -21.25 -5.87
N ARG A 537 2.01 -21.97 -6.23
CA ARG A 537 3.38 -21.45 -6.21
C ARG A 537 3.58 -20.44 -7.35
N ALA A 538 3.15 -20.76 -8.57
CA ALA A 538 3.18 -19.80 -9.69
C ALA A 538 2.36 -18.54 -9.40
N VAL A 539 1.20 -18.70 -8.74
CA VAL A 539 0.38 -17.57 -8.25
C VAL A 539 1.14 -16.73 -7.23
N ALA A 540 1.82 -17.37 -6.26
CA ALA A 540 2.59 -16.69 -5.23
C ALA A 540 3.77 -15.91 -5.82
N PHE A 541 4.53 -16.51 -6.73
CA PHE A 541 5.61 -15.79 -7.41
C PHE A 541 5.07 -14.67 -8.29
N GLY A 542 4.00 -14.88 -9.05
CA GLY A 542 3.37 -13.81 -9.83
C GLY A 542 2.92 -12.62 -8.97
N ALA A 543 2.43 -12.87 -7.75
CA ALA A 543 2.10 -11.83 -6.78
C ALA A 543 3.35 -11.12 -6.24
N ILE A 544 4.40 -11.88 -5.90
CA ILE A 544 5.69 -11.35 -5.45
C ILE A 544 6.36 -10.51 -6.53
N GLU A 545 6.31 -10.92 -7.80
CA GLU A 545 6.82 -10.15 -8.93
C GLU A 545 6.18 -8.76 -8.96
N VAL A 546 4.86 -8.67 -8.83
CA VAL A 546 4.15 -7.38 -8.77
C VAL A 546 4.60 -6.56 -7.58
N GLY A 547 4.66 -7.19 -6.39
CA GLY A 547 5.17 -6.54 -5.19
C GLY A 547 6.59 -5.99 -5.35
N LEU A 548 7.51 -6.77 -5.93
CA LEU A 548 8.90 -6.39 -6.18
C LEU A 548 9.00 -5.24 -7.18
N ILE A 549 8.23 -5.27 -8.28
CA ILE A 549 8.20 -4.19 -9.27
C ILE A 549 7.80 -2.88 -8.59
N LEU A 550 6.70 -2.91 -7.84
CA LEU A 550 6.12 -1.72 -7.24
C LEU A 550 6.99 -1.16 -6.11
N THR A 551 7.39 -2.01 -5.18
CA THR A 551 8.25 -1.59 -4.05
C THR A 551 9.62 -1.14 -4.50
N THR A 552 10.21 -1.75 -5.53
CA THR A 552 11.52 -1.34 -6.05
C THR A 552 11.41 -0.01 -6.78
N LEU A 553 10.55 0.07 -7.78
CA LEU A 553 10.53 1.21 -8.68
C LEU A 553 9.78 2.41 -8.10
N ALA A 554 8.86 2.26 -7.15
CA ALA A 554 8.04 3.40 -6.70
C ALA A 554 8.86 4.64 -6.29
N PRO A 555 8.41 5.86 -6.58
CA PRO A 555 9.05 7.06 -6.05
C PRO A 555 9.07 7.07 -4.51
N ILE A 556 10.08 7.71 -3.90
CA ILE A 556 10.11 7.93 -2.45
C ILE A 556 8.94 8.86 -2.09
N GLY A 557 7.98 8.37 -1.31
CA GLY A 557 6.69 9.03 -1.03
C GLY A 557 5.51 8.05 -1.11
N LEU A 558 4.30 8.53 -1.38
CA LEU A 558 3.07 7.71 -1.51
C LEU A 558 3.25 6.43 -2.30
N GLY A 559 3.98 6.48 -3.42
CA GLY A 559 4.12 5.36 -4.35
C GLY A 559 4.58 4.06 -3.69
N PHE A 560 5.27 4.14 -2.56
CA PHE A 560 5.70 3.00 -1.75
C PHE A 560 4.56 2.32 -0.96
N LEU A 561 3.57 3.09 -0.48
CA LEU A 561 2.43 2.59 0.31
C LEU A 561 1.21 2.20 -0.54
N ILE A 562 1.05 2.81 -1.72
CA ILE A 562 -0.12 2.61 -2.61
C ILE A 562 0.22 1.86 -3.90
N GLY A 563 1.46 1.35 -4.02
CA GLY A 563 1.90 0.56 -5.17
C GLY A 563 1.76 1.29 -6.51
N GLN A 564 2.23 2.53 -6.61
CA GLN A 564 2.19 3.32 -7.86
C GLN A 564 3.57 3.63 -8.40
N VAL A 565 3.80 3.27 -9.66
CA VAL A 565 5.09 3.45 -10.36
C VAL A 565 4.83 4.14 -11.70
N PRO A 566 5.64 5.14 -12.10
CA PRO A 566 5.59 5.69 -13.45
C PRO A 566 5.73 4.59 -14.50
N LEU A 567 4.84 4.58 -15.49
CA LEU A 567 4.85 3.60 -16.58
C LEU A 567 6.22 3.54 -17.27
N ALA A 568 6.84 4.71 -17.48
CA ALA A 568 8.19 4.80 -18.06
C ALA A 568 9.25 3.99 -17.28
N TRP A 569 9.12 3.89 -15.96
CA TRP A 569 10.07 3.13 -15.13
C TRP A 569 9.83 1.62 -15.23
N VAL A 570 8.56 1.21 -15.27
CA VAL A 570 8.19 -0.19 -15.53
C VAL A 570 8.72 -0.62 -16.90
N ARG A 571 8.51 0.22 -17.93
CA ARG A 571 9.02 -0.04 -19.29
C ARG A 571 10.54 -0.12 -19.33
N SER A 572 11.25 0.81 -18.68
CA SER A 572 12.72 0.76 -18.56
C SER A 572 13.21 -0.56 -17.97
N LEU A 573 12.53 -1.08 -16.94
CA LEU A 573 12.92 -2.35 -16.31
C LEU A 573 12.66 -3.56 -17.23
N PHE A 574 11.54 -3.59 -17.95
CA PHE A 574 11.15 -4.75 -18.75
C PHE A 574 11.71 -4.75 -20.18
N GLU A 575 11.64 -3.62 -20.87
CA GLU A 575 12.03 -3.46 -22.28
C GLU A 575 13.55 -3.26 -22.43
N GLU A 576 14.20 -2.63 -21.44
CA GLU A 576 15.62 -2.27 -21.51
C GLU A 576 16.48 -2.97 -20.45
N GLU A 577 15.86 -3.67 -19.49
CA GLU A 577 16.53 -4.25 -18.32
C GLU A 577 17.42 -3.20 -17.63
N ARG A 578 16.89 -1.98 -17.46
CA ARG A 578 17.63 -0.81 -17.01
C ARG A 578 16.92 -0.12 -15.87
N LEU A 579 17.68 0.30 -14.85
CA LEU A 579 17.17 1.15 -13.77
C LEU A 579 16.91 2.58 -14.32
N PRO A 580 15.83 3.26 -13.90
CA PRO A 580 15.49 4.57 -14.45
C PRO A 580 16.58 5.64 -14.14
N CYS A 581 16.78 6.61 -15.04
CA CYS A 581 17.89 7.58 -14.94
C CYS A 581 17.74 8.59 -13.80
N ASP A 582 16.50 8.97 -13.48
CA ASP A 582 16.16 9.92 -12.40
C ASP A 582 15.69 9.21 -11.13
N TRP A 583 16.05 7.93 -10.98
CA TRP A 583 15.66 7.07 -9.87
C TRP A 583 16.88 6.67 -9.06
N ALA A 584 16.71 6.58 -7.74
CA ALA A 584 17.74 6.11 -6.81
C ALA A 584 17.15 5.07 -5.85
N PRO A 585 17.94 4.04 -5.49
CA PRO A 585 17.49 3.04 -4.52
C PRO A 585 17.33 3.68 -3.14
N PHE A 586 16.24 3.35 -2.46
CA PHE A 586 16.10 3.62 -1.04
C PHE A 586 16.32 2.33 -0.26
N ILE A 587 17.32 2.34 0.61
CA ILE A 587 17.76 1.16 1.36
C ILE A 587 16.61 0.60 2.21
N LEU A 588 16.37 -0.71 2.13
CA LEU A 588 15.27 -1.44 2.80
C LEU A 588 13.84 -1.05 2.37
N LYS A 589 13.70 -0.31 1.26
CA LYS A 589 12.38 -0.02 0.69
C LYS A 589 11.68 -1.31 0.25
N THR A 590 12.36 -2.13 -0.54
CA THR A 590 11.81 -3.41 -0.98
C THR A 590 11.99 -4.43 0.14
N ASN A 591 11.02 -4.50 1.06
CA ASN A 591 11.01 -5.43 2.18
C ASN A 591 9.88 -6.47 2.07
N THR A 592 10.02 -7.54 2.85
CA THR A 592 9.12 -8.71 2.77
C THR A 592 7.65 -8.32 2.93
N ILE A 593 7.29 -7.55 3.95
CA ILE A 593 5.89 -7.19 4.22
C ILE A 593 5.27 -6.43 3.06
N THR A 594 5.94 -5.37 2.59
CA THR A 594 5.40 -4.50 1.52
C THR A 594 5.26 -5.23 0.19
N VAL A 595 6.22 -6.09 -0.15
CA VAL A 595 6.14 -6.96 -1.34
C VAL A 595 4.93 -7.88 -1.25
N LEU A 596 4.71 -8.52 -0.10
CA LEU A 596 3.61 -9.45 0.07
C LEU A 596 2.24 -8.75 0.09
N ILE A 597 2.12 -7.56 0.71
CA ILE A 597 0.87 -6.77 0.71
C ILE A 597 0.48 -6.38 -0.72
N LEU A 598 1.39 -5.76 -1.47
CA LEU A 598 1.10 -5.36 -2.85
C LEU A 598 0.88 -6.56 -3.77
N GLY A 599 1.50 -7.71 -3.45
CA GLY A 599 1.20 -8.97 -4.11
C GLY A 599 -0.23 -9.45 -3.87
N VAL A 600 -0.72 -9.40 -2.63
CA VAL A 600 -2.12 -9.71 -2.32
C VAL A 600 -3.07 -8.74 -3.04
N GLU A 601 -2.74 -7.45 -3.07
CA GLU A 601 -3.54 -6.46 -3.83
C GLU A 601 -3.64 -6.82 -5.31
N ALA A 602 -2.54 -7.23 -5.94
CA ALA A 602 -2.53 -7.65 -7.33
C ALA A 602 -3.43 -8.87 -7.59
N LEU A 603 -3.45 -9.84 -6.67
CA LEU A 603 -4.33 -11.00 -6.75
C LEU A 603 -5.81 -10.64 -6.64
N LEU A 604 -6.14 -9.51 -6.03
CA LEU A 604 -7.51 -9.03 -5.89
C LEU A 604 -8.04 -8.28 -7.12
N ALA A 605 -7.20 -8.08 -8.15
CA ALA A 605 -7.51 -7.26 -9.31
C ALA A 605 -8.50 -7.87 -10.31
N ASP A 606 -8.64 -9.20 -10.30
CA ASP A 606 -9.57 -9.94 -11.12
C ASP A 606 -10.08 -11.15 -10.32
N ASN A 607 -11.40 -11.35 -10.27
CA ASN A 607 -12.05 -12.45 -9.55
C ASN A 607 -11.58 -13.84 -10.00
N LYS A 608 -10.97 -13.97 -11.19
CA LYS A 608 -10.33 -15.20 -11.65
C LYS A 608 -9.05 -15.54 -10.90
N LEU A 609 -8.23 -14.54 -10.55
CA LEU A 609 -6.96 -14.76 -9.87
C LEU A 609 -7.18 -15.47 -8.52
N PRO A 610 -8.15 -15.07 -7.66
CA PRO A 610 -8.54 -15.83 -6.48
C PRO A 610 -9.18 -17.19 -6.79
N ALA A 611 -9.84 -17.38 -7.93
CA ALA A 611 -10.44 -18.67 -8.28
C ALA A 611 -9.38 -19.76 -8.54
N HIS A 612 -8.22 -19.39 -9.09
CA HIS A 612 -7.05 -20.27 -9.18
C HIS A 612 -6.43 -20.58 -7.79
N VAL A 613 -6.70 -19.74 -6.79
CA VAL A 613 -6.21 -19.87 -5.41
C VAL A 613 -7.05 -20.83 -4.55
N VAL A 614 -8.30 -21.13 -4.91
CA VAL A 614 -9.20 -22.02 -4.14
C VAL A 614 -8.67 -23.46 -4.02
N GLN A 615 -7.59 -23.81 -4.74
CA GLN A 615 -6.89 -25.08 -4.58
C GLN A 615 -5.76 -25.06 -3.51
N GLY A 616 -5.43 -23.93 -2.86
CA GLY A 616 -4.30 -23.88 -1.89
C GLY A 616 -3.94 -22.56 -1.17
N ILE A 617 -4.87 -21.61 -0.97
CA ILE A 617 -4.84 -20.38 -0.11
C ILE A 617 -3.56 -19.49 -0.17
N VAL A 618 -3.61 -18.45 -1.02
CA VAL A 618 -2.55 -17.46 -1.31
C VAL A 618 -3.06 -15.99 -1.16
N LEU A 619 -4.22 -15.77 -0.53
CA LEU A 619 -4.86 -14.44 -0.44
C LEU A 619 -4.45 -13.59 0.77
N THR A 620 -3.37 -13.98 1.45
CA THR A 620 -2.80 -13.23 2.58
C THR A 620 -1.28 -13.20 2.42
N PRO A 621 -0.58 -12.23 3.05
CA PRO A 621 0.88 -12.21 3.03
C PRO A 621 1.48 -13.55 3.51
N GLN A 622 0.89 -14.11 4.57
CA GLN A 622 1.25 -15.43 5.07
C GLN A 622 0.97 -16.54 4.05
N GLY A 623 -0.17 -16.51 3.34
CA GLY A 623 -0.51 -17.49 2.32
C GLY A 623 0.44 -17.48 1.12
N ILE A 624 0.87 -16.30 0.68
CA ILE A 624 1.93 -16.15 -0.34
C ILE A 624 3.23 -16.77 0.15
N LEU A 625 3.65 -16.43 1.38
CA LEU A 625 4.87 -16.95 1.96
C LEU A 625 4.81 -18.48 2.17
N ASP A 626 3.66 -19.01 2.60
CA ASP A 626 3.45 -20.43 2.80
C ASP A 626 3.46 -21.19 1.47
N ALA A 627 2.89 -20.62 0.40
CA ALA A 627 2.91 -21.22 -0.94
C ALA A 627 4.33 -21.36 -1.52
N LEU A 628 5.27 -20.48 -1.15
CA LEU A 628 6.69 -20.62 -1.53
C LEU A 628 7.36 -21.86 -0.90
N VAL A 629 6.94 -22.22 0.31
CA VAL A 629 7.56 -23.29 1.12
C VAL A 629 6.72 -24.57 1.20
N HIS A 630 5.61 -24.65 0.46
CA HIS A 630 4.76 -25.84 0.42
C HIS A 630 5.50 -27.02 -0.22
N HIS A 631 5.62 -28.12 0.52
CA HIS A 631 6.13 -29.38 -0.03
C HIS A 631 5.13 -30.02 -1.00
N ARG A 632 5.63 -30.89 -1.88
CA ARG A 632 4.86 -31.68 -2.88
C ARG A 632 3.66 -32.47 -2.30
N ASN A 633 3.65 -32.69 -0.98
CA ASN A 633 2.59 -33.40 -0.25
C ASN A 633 1.57 -32.48 0.46
N GLY A 634 1.65 -31.16 0.27
CA GLY A 634 0.72 -30.19 0.86
C GLY A 634 0.92 -29.91 2.35
N THR A 635 2.10 -30.23 2.91
CA THR A 635 2.44 -29.99 4.32
C THR A 635 3.46 -28.86 4.44
N ARG A 636 3.20 -27.91 5.33
CA ARG A 636 4.13 -26.85 5.73
C ARG A 636 5.35 -27.45 6.44
N PRO A 637 6.55 -26.84 6.37
CA PRO A 637 7.65 -27.19 7.26
C PRO A 637 7.20 -27.12 8.72
N ASP A 638 7.61 -28.09 9.54
CA ASP A 638 7.28 -28.09 10.96
C ASP A 638 7.87 -26.87 11.69
N ASP A 639 7.39 -26.62 12.90
CA ASP A 639 7.73 -25.41 13.66
C ASP A 639 9.22 -25.35 14.02
N ASP A 640 9.88 -26.51 14.20
CA ASP A 640 11.31 -26.60 14.51
C ASP A 640 12.15 -26.19 13.30
N MET A 641 11.83 -26.72 12.11
CA MET A 641 12.49 -26.34 10.87
C MET A 641 12.32 -24.85 10.55
N ARG A 642 11.12 -24.28 10.79
CA ARG A 642 10.91 -22.84 10.59
C ARG A 642 11.75 -22.00 11.54
N ARG A 643 11.87 -22.40 12.81
CA ARG A 643 12.75 -21.74 13.78
C ARG A 643 14.21 -21.81 13.35
N GLU A 644 14.66 -22.96 12.87
CA GLU A 644 16.02 -23.15 12.39
C GLU A 644 16.31 -22.28 11.17
N HIS A 645 15.43 -22.26 10.17
CA HIS A 645 15.58 -21.40 8.99
C HIS A 645 15.67 -19.91 9.36
N VAL A 646 14.79 -19.43 10.25
CA VAL A 646 14.81 -18.05 10.73
C VAL A 646 16.12 -17.75 11.48
N ALA A 647 16.59 -18.66 12.34
CA ALA A 647 17.83 -18.49 13.08
C ALA A 647 19.05 -18.42 12.15
N LEU A 648 19.09 -19.28 11.12
CA LEU A 648 20.15 -19.27 10.11
C LEU A 648 20.15 -17.98 9.29
N MET A 649 18.99 -17.53 8.81
CA MET A 649 18.88 -16.24 8.12
C MET A 649 19.32 -15.08 9.02
N ARG A 650 18.90 -15.08 10.29
CA ARG A 650 19.28 -14.05 11.26
C ARG A 650 20.81 -14.02 11.46
N SER A 651 21.44 -15.18 11.62
CA SER A 651 22.91 -15.28 11.73
C SER A 651 23.59 -14.75 10.48
N ALA A 652 23.16 -15.17 9.29
CA ALA A 652 23.76 -14.73 8.03
C ALA A 652 23.66 -13.21 7.85
N VAL A 653 22.53 -12.60 8.19
CA VAL A 653 22.33 -11.14 8.12
C VAL A 653 23.23 -10.41 9.14
N ILE A 654 23.36 -10.93 10.36
CA ILE A 654 24.27 -10.39 11.38
C ILE A 654 25.73 -10.48 10.95
N ASP A 655 26.14 -11.63 10.41
CA ASP A 655 27.52 -11.88 9.97
C ASP A 655 27.90 -10.96 8.79
N MET A 656 26.93 -10.53 7.99
CA MET A 656 27.09 -9.52 6.94
C MET A 656 27.08 -8.07 7.49
N GLY A 657 26.85 -7.87 8.79
CA GLY A 657 26.77 -6.54 9.42
C GLY A 657 25.48 -5.78 9.09
N LEU A 658 24.41 -6.49 8.72
CA LEU A 658 23.15 -5.90 8.24
C LEU A 658 22.02 -6.03 9.30
N ASN A 659 20.95 -5.26 9.12
CA ASN A 659 19.80 -5.23 10.04
C ASN A 659 18.89 -6.46 9.82
N THR A 660 18.51 -7.15 10.91
CA THR A 660 17.67 -8.36 10.91
C THR A 660 16.17 -8.11 10.90
N THR A 661 15.71 -6.84 10.87
CA THR A 661 14.28 -6.48 10.99
C THR A 661 13.39 -7.29 10.06
N GLY A 662 13.76 -7.45 8.78
CA GLY A 662 12.97 -8.21 7.82
C GLY A 662 12.95 -9.74 8.09
N VAL A 663 14.01 -10.29 8.69
CA VAL A 663 14.03 -11.69 9.15
C VAL A 663 13.05 -11.88 10.32
N ASP A 664 12.97 -10.89 11.21
CA ASP A 664 12.07 -10.91 12.36
C ASP A 664 10.59 -10.78 11.91
N GLU A 665 10.33 -10.03 10.84
CA GLU A 665 9.01 -9.95 10.20
C GLU A 665 8.58 -11.29 9.60
N ILE A 666 9.48 -11.98 8.89
CA ILE A 666 9.23 -13.35 8.40
C ILE A 666 8.89 -14.29 9.57
N ALA A 667 9.61 -14.18 10.69
CA ALA A 667 9.36 -14.98 11.88
C ALA A 667 7.96 -14.74 12.48
N LYS A 668 7.52 -13.46 12.54
CA LYS A 668 6.17 -13.08 12.98
C LYS A 668 5.11 -13.66 12.05
N LEU A 669 5.26 -13.49 10.72
CA LEU A 669 4.33 -14.01 9.71
C LEU A 669 4.20 -15.53 9.76
N TRP A 670 5.29 -16.24 10.08
CA TRP A 670 5.29 -17.69 10.20
C TRP A 670 4.79 -18.25 11.54
N GLY A 671 4.42 -17.39 12.50
CA GLY A 671 3.75 -17.78 13.74
C GLY A 671 4.66 -18.05 14.94
N ASN A 672 5.88 -17.49 14.99
CA ASN A 672 6.71 -17.54 16.19
C ASN A 672 6.42 -16.36 17.12
N SER A 673 5.23 -16.33 17.73
CA SER A 673 4.99 -15.53 18.93
C SER A 673 5.27 -16.39 20.16
N ASN A 674 6.56 -16.50 20.54
CA ASN A 674 7.08 -16.65 21.91
C ASN A 674 8.57 -17.04 21.85
N GLY A 675 9.41 -16.06 22.18
CA GLY A 675 10.83 -16.17 22.46
C GLY A 675 11.27 -14.93 23.20
#